data_AF-A0A3B9K855-F1
#
_entry.id   AF-A0A3B9K855-F1
#
_cell.length_a   1.000
_cell.length_b   1.000
_cell.length_c   1.000
_cell.angle_alpha   90.00
_cell.angle_beta   90.00
_cell.angle_gamma   90.00
#
_symmetry.space_group_name_H-M   'P 1'
#
loop_
_entity.id
_entity.type
_entity.pdbx_description
1 polymer ?
#
loop_
_entity_poly.entity_id
_entity_poly.type
_entity_poly.pdbx_seq_one_letter_code
_entity_poly.pdbx_strand_id
1 'polypeptide(L)'
;PEGMKDITQEKVKNLWTHYLQQTIRPDYRLVDLQQKRIRNQLKNIVMALTEYAEPGDLQMFLEPLLFWYRSPEEKSEEEQFVLMNCVEVLPFDAMSDEEKKTVADTVLFCAESGNAEIRISAWRALEQVSSGCGDNAGMKDRILAVVENADLGDSHMYEYLKCRIENNLGVCAKEEKLYDQDIVSEIFLDNLKTGTPWVAKAVNIQILEDQVARGDKSHALHIAAHLSNMLKVGHYMLVRNTAGKALLSLGPLLRVDQWNEIAVEMLRDLEIGETDYSRTIPEWLGQVALWLPPEQLDELLLSLSETMTGSSEYAAAAVIDAAGTMLEHYPVYRTRFKEDAETGKNRWKRLVGMLLAGMANYREIVRQEALLVMGQKVFGSKLLHIAEKRSVFNAACTKIFFQLKENPGGELTHFYRAACLSNLYRFITEYRLMVGEFDMHTRKKVAFFPGTFDPFTLSHKGIAKIIRDMGFDVYLSVDEFSWSKKAQPHFIRRRIVNMSTADEFHIHLFPYEIPLSPGNPDDMRRLQDIFADRELYLVVGSDVIANASFYKEGADNDVIRSMNHVAFRRVGDEKMDSKYNRDMMRQIRGKLVELELPEELMEISSTRIRENIDMNRDISNLIDPVVQEYIYNNGLYLREPEYKPLINARAVSFEEADPPYPSVEEELAGTLLKNEPHREAILQELHRSGDRLMILRNQMSENRPVAFARFQYLAPEELYGVLGDIRICDMIRSRTTGDVLLISGFYAGERPEIHDAEQLLLTELIMYSFGHRCDYAVFYPEGGVCSNRVASAMIRQGFVRPEEAPEHTYIYVVDMHAPLMLLANMETTLKEPFSSNTRILRTIHRAQQELQHSMAKLYPGQLVLSVSASVLYHRMVDKVVQINHVPREVQVPRKLGEMMCVPYGKILRGGVMPNTVTKTIHTDKVYDPDLIGCSVEAFPNYTPLPTQVKTIKSFGRPVILVDDVLNRSGIRISTLAPMFLREGVNIKKLLVGVMTGYGRDVLASLGLSGDSVYYVPNMRDWFAESSLYPFIGGDQVRRDQTKVAGLEPSINLIRPYTNVALEGVSDDAAYDFSACCIRNARDVLLVLEQEYRARFARNLTLSRLSEAIILPLCPDRGDCMEYDPNLAASVYLENDLQMLYRTRANTARSQSYYAERMPGGRRG
;
A
#
# COMPACT_ATOMS: atom_id res chain seq x y z
N PRO A 1 41.45 -44.24 2.97
CA PRO A 1 42.91 -44.12 3.19
C PRO A 1 43.17 -43.44 4.54
N GLU A 2 43.70 -44.19 5.51
CA GLU A 2 44.19 -43.63 6.77
C GLU A 2 45.49 -42.84 6.50
N GLY A 3 45.53 -41.58 6.93
CA GLY A 3 46.72 -40.73 6.84
C GLY A 3 46.67 -39.57 5.82
N MET A 4 45.59 -39.40 5.06
CA MET A 4 45.39 -38.16 4.28
C MET A 4 44.64 -37.13 5.15
N LYS A 5 45.32 -36.03 5.52
CA LYS A 5 44.67 -34.87 6.14
C LYS A 5 43.60 -34.32 5.19
N ASP A 6 42.37 -34.17 5.69
CA ASP A 6 41.26 -33.62 4.92
C ASP A 6 41.56 -32.15 4.57
N ILE A 7 41.71 -31.86 3.27
CA ILE A 7 41.98 -30.52 2.72
C ILE A 7 40.93 -29.50 3.20
N THR A 8 39.75 -29.98 3.56
CA THR A 8 38.64 -29.18 4.08
C THR A 8 38.91 -28.72 5.52
N GLN A 9 39.43 -29.59 6.39
CA GLN A 9 39.76 -29.26 7.79
C GLN A 9 40.94 -28.27 7.88
N GLU A 10 41.95 -28.40 7.04
CA GLU A 10 43.09 -27.47 7.02
C GLU A 10 42.67 -26.06 6.58
N LYS A 11 41.76 -25.96 5.60
CA LYS A 11 41.14 -24.68 5.22
C LYS A 11 40.32 -24.07 6.34
N VAL A 12 39.54 -24.88 7.09
CA VAL A 12 38.76 -24.41 8.25
C VAL A 12 39.68 -23.89 9.34
N LYS A 13 40.76 -24.61 9.69
CA LYS A 13 41.75 -24.17 10.69
C LYS A 13 42.44 -22.86 10.28
N ASN A 14 42.79 -22.71 9.00
CA ASN A 14 43.39 -21.49 8.48
C ASN A 14 42.42 -20.29 8.51
N LEU A 15 41.15 -20.51 8.14
CA LEU A 15 40.10 -19.48 8.25
C LEU A 15 39.88 -19.07 9.70
N TRP A 16 39.78 -20.03 10.63
CA TRP A 16 39.66 -19.74 12.05
C TRP A 16 40.84 -18.93 12.57
N THR A 17 42.07 -19.35 12.27
CA THR A 17 43.28 -18.63 12.67
C THR A 17 43.30 -17.19 12.14
N HIS A 18 42.87 -17.00 10.88
CA HIS A 18 42.78 -15.68 10.25
C HIS A 18 41.76 -14.77 10.96
N TYR A 19 40.53 -15.26 11.17
CA TYR A 19 39.48 -14.47 11.83
C TYR A 19 39.77 -14.25 13.31
N LEU A 20 40.36 -15.22 14.00
CA LEU A 20 40.83 -15.08 15.37
C LEU A 20 41.86 -13.95 15.49
N GLN A 21 42.82 -13.90 14.57
CA GLN A 21 43.80 -12.81 14.52
C GLN A 21 43.15 -11.45 14.24
N GLN A 22 42.21 -11.36 13.29
CA GLN A 22 41.46 -10.13 13.00
C GLN A 22 40.56 -9.69 14.17
N THR A 23 40.10 -10.63 15.00
CA THR A 23 39.28 -10.32 16.16
C THR A 23 40.12 -9.78 17.32
N ILE A 24 41.27 -10.39 17.59
CA ILE A 24 42.20 -9.97 18.66
C ILE A 24 42.93 -8.67 18.25
N ARG A 25 43.35 -8.58 16.99
CA ARG A 25 44.00 -7.41 16.37
C ARG A 25 43.16 -6.86 15.20
N PRO A 26 42.07 -6.11 15.47
CA PRO A 26 41.29 -5.44 14.43
C PRO A 26 42.14 -4.46 13.63
N ASP A 27 41.71 -4.15 12.39
CA ASP A 27 42.40 -3.21 11.51
C ASP A 27 42.52 -1.82 12.15
N TYR A 28 43.72 -1.24 12.10
CA TYR A 28 44.04 0.09 12.65
C TYR A 28 43.21 1.22 12.01
N ARG A 29 42.60 0.99 10.84
CA ARG A 29 41.70 1.94 10.16
C ARG A 29 40.36 2.12 10.87
N LEU A 30 39.99 1.20 11.77
CA LEU A 30 38.76 1.28 12.56
C LEU A 30 38.96 2.20 13.77
N VAL A 31 37.91 2.92 14.18
CA VAL A 31 37.96 3.78 15.37
C VAL A 31 38.04 2.90 16.63
N ASP A 32 38.71 3.37 17.70
CA ASP A 32 38.93 2.62 18.96
C ASP A 32 37.66 1.95 19.51
N LEU A 33 36.51 2.62 19.45
CA LEU A 33 35.23 2.05 19.88
C LEU A 33 34.83 0.81 19.06
N GLN A 34 35.03 0.84 17.74
CA GLN A 34 34.76 -0.29 16.85
C GLN A 34 35.75 -1.43 17.10
N GLN A 35 37.04 -1.12 17.30
CA GLN A 35 38.05 -2.12 17.65
C GLN A 35 37.72 -2.82 18.97
N LYS A 36 37.34 -2.05 20.01
CA LYS A 36 36.88 -2.59 21.31
C LYS A 36 35.63 -3.47 21.14
N ARG A 37 34.65 -3.06 20.33
CA ARG A 37 33.45 -3.87 20.06
C ARG A 37 33.80 -5.21 19.41
N ILE A 38 34.69 -5.22 18.40
CA ILE A 38 35.13 -6.45 17.72
C ILE A 38 35.85 -7.37 18.70
N ARG A 39 36.83 -6.85 19.42
CA ARG A 39 37.61 -7.56 20.44
C ARG A 39 36.72 -8.25 21.48
N ASN A 40 35.72 -7.55 22.00
CA ASN A 40 34.79 -8.08 22.99
C ASN A 40 33.90 -9.22 22.47
N GLN A 41 33.76 -9.39 21.15
CA GLN A 41 33.01 -10.52 20.59
C GLN A 41 33.77 -11.85 20.66
N LEU A 42 35.08 -11.85 20.92
CA LEU A 42 35.85 -13.09 20.96
C LEU A 42 35.25 -14.09 21.95
N LYS A 43 34.86 -13.64 23.16
CA LYS A 43 34.19 -14.47 24.16
C LYS A 43 32.94 -15.15 23.59
N ASN A 44 32.11 -14.41 22.85
CA ASN A 44 30.88 -14.95 22.27
C ASN A 44 31.17 -15.96 21.15
N ILE A 45 32.19 -15.71 20.33
CA ILE A 45 32.63 -16.63 19.29
C ILE A 45 33.14 -17.94 19.92
N VAL A 46 33.98 -17.84 20.95
CA VAL A 46 34.51 -19.01 21.66
C VAL A 46 33.39 -19.78 22.36
N MET A 47 32.46 -19.08 23.04
CA MET A 47 31.30 -19.70 23.68
C MET A 47 30.41 -20.45 22.68
N ALA A 48 30.15 -19.87 21.50
CA ALA A 48 29.40 -20.55 20.46
C ALA A 48 30.18 -21.77 19.89
N LEU A 49 31.50 -21.65 19.72
CA LEU A 49 32.31 -22.78 19.30
C LEU A 49 32.28 -23.91 20.33
N THR A 50 32.38 -23.60 21.63
CA THR A 50 32.40 -24.62 22.69
C THR A 50 31.03 -25.26 22.90
N GLU A 51 29.93 -24.52 22.70
CA GLU A 51 28.56 -25.04 22.83
C GLU A 51 28.12 -25.89 21.64
N TYR A 52 28.55 -25.54 20.41
CA TYR A 52 28.02 -26.15 19.18
C TYR A 52 29.02 -27.04 18.42
N ALA A 53 30.31 -27.02 18.74
CA ALA A 53 31.27 -27.91 18.08
C ALA A 53 31.13 -29.36 18.57
N GLU A 54 31.31 -30.32 17.66
CA GLU A 54 31.40 -31.72 18.05
C GLU A 54 32.69 -31.98 18.86
N PRO A 55 32.68 -32.90 19.84
CA PRO A 55 33.85 -33.17 20.68
C PRO A 55 35.13 -33.51 19.91
N GLY A 56 35.01 -34.13 18.72
CA GLY A 56 36.14 -34.48 17.86
C GLY A 56 36.79 -33.28 17.16
N ASP A 57 36.04 -32.19 16.94
CA ASP A 57 36.52 -30.97 16.26
C ASP A 57 36.96 -29.88 17.24
N LEU A 58 36.54 -29.97 18.52
CA LEU A 58 36.82 -28.96 19.53
C LEU A 58 38.32 -28.64 19.67
N GLN A 59 39.17 -29.67 19.63
CA GLN A 59 40.63 -29.49 19.74
C GLN A 59 41.24 -28.71 18.56
N MET A 60 40.66 -28.84 17.36
CA MET A 60 41.09 -28.08 16.16
C MET A 60 40.88 -26.57 16.34
N PHE A 61 39.84 -26.17 17.07
CA PHE A 61 39.53 -24.77 17.36
C PHE A 61 40.26 -24.23 18.60
N LEU A 62 40.45 -25.07 19.63
CA LEU A 62 41.16 -24.70 20.86
C LEU A 62 42.65 -24.46 20.62
N GLU A 63 43.33 -25.28 19.81
CA GLU A 63 44.79 -25.17 19.63
C GLU A 63 45.24 -23.78 19.10
N PRO A 64 44.64 -23.19 18.03
CA PRO A 64 44.97 -21.82 17.62
C PRO A 64 44.63 -20.74 18.65
N LEU A 65 43.60 -20.95 19.48
CA LEU A 65 43.22 -20.02 20.54
C LEU A 65 44.21 -20.06 21.71
N LEU A 66 44.58 -21.26 22.17
CA LEU A 66 45.51 -21.48 23.27
C LEU A 66 46.92 -20.98 22.95
N PHE A 67 47.29 -20.93 21.66
CA PHE A 67 48.54 -20.27 21.24
C PHE A 67 48.64 -18.81 21.70
N TRP A 68 47.53 -18.09 21.80
CA TRP A 68 47.53 -16.69 22.25
C TRP A 68 47.76 -16.52 23.76
N TYR A 69 47.60 -17.58 24.56
CA TYR A 69 47.88 -17.56 26.00
C TYR A 69 49.37 -17.75 26.31
N ARG A 70 50.19 -18.16 25.35
CA ARG A 70 51.65 -18.26 25.52
C ARG A 70 52.30 -16.88 25.53
N SER A 71 53.34 -16.73 26.38
CA SER A 71 54.13 -15.51 26.54
C SER A 71 53.26 -14.26 26.79
N PRO A 72 52.50 -14.21 27.91
CA PRO A 72 51.62 -13.07 28.23
C PRO A 72 52.34 -11.71 28.24
N GLU A 73 53.63 -11.69 28.56
CA GLU A 73 54.49 -10.51 28.60
C GLU A 73 54.70 -9.85 27.23
N GLU A 74 54.52 -10.59 26.13
CA GLU A 74 54.64 -10.08 24.75
C GLU A 74 53.32 -9.52 24.19
N LYS A 75 52.22 -9.60 24.96
CA LYS A 75 50.89 -9.16 24.55
C LYS A 75 50.63 -7.73 25.03
N SER A 76 49.95 -6.94 24.19
CA SER A 76 49.45 -5.62 24.57
C SER A 76 48.34 -5.73 25.64
N GLU A 77 48.11 -4.63 26.36
CA GLU A 77 47.07 -4.55 27.40
C GLU A 77 45.69 -4.94 26.87
N GLU A 78 45.32 -4.53 25.65
CA GLU A 78 44.02 -4.87 25.08
C GLU A 78 43.93 -6.34 24.67
N GLU A 79 45.03 -6.97 24.27
CA GLU A 79 45.06 -8.41 23.98
C GLU A 79 44.92 -9.23 25.26
N GLN A 80 45.67 -8.85 26.30
CA GLN A 80 45.58 -9.47 27.63
C GLN A 80 44.14 -9.39 28.15
N PHE A 81 43.51 -8.21 28.10
CA PHE A 81 42.12 -8.01 28.51
C PHE A 81 41.14 -8.96 27.80
N VAL A 82 41.22 -9.03 26.47
CA VAL A 82 40.32 -9.86 25.65
C VAL A 82 40.50 -11.34 25.94
N LEU A 83 41.74 -11.79 26.11
CA LEU A 83 42.06 -13.18 26.47
C LEU A 83 41.52 -13.51 27.87
N MET A 84 41.76 -12.66 28.87
CA MET A 84 41.23 -12.88 30.23
C MET A 84 39.71 -13.03 30.25
N ASN A 85 39.00 -12.19 29.50
CA ASN A 85 37.55 -12.28 29.39
C ASN A 85 37.07 -13.59 28.70
N CYS A 86 37.87 -14.17 27.81
CA CYS A 86 37.55 -15.43 27.14
C CYS A 86 37.74 -16.67 28.04
N VAL A 87 38.55 -16.57 29.10
CA VAL A 87 38.82 -17.71 30.01
C VAL A 87 37.54 -18.27 30.64
N GLU A 88 36.57 -17.40 30.92
CA GLU A 88 35.28 -17.75 31.54
C GLU A 88 34.48 -18.80 30.73
N VAL A 89 34.66 -18.86 29.41
CA VAL A 89 33.90 -19.76 28.50
C VAL A 89 34.74 -20.92 27.97
N LEU A 90 35.98 -21.06 28.45
CA LEU A 90 36.87 -22.13 28.04
C LEU A 90 36.43 -23.49 28.63
N PRO A 91 36.40 -24.57 27.84
CA PRO A 91 35.99 -25.89 28.29
C PRO A 91 37.14 -26.58 29.05
N PHE A 92 37.41 -26.14 30.28
CA PHE A 92 38.52 -26.68 31.09
C PHE A 92 38.48 -28.20 31.23
N ASP A 93 37.29 -28.83 31.23
CA ASP A 93 37.18 -30.29 31.30
C ASP A 93 37.70 -31.02 30.05
N ALA A 94 37.68 -30.36 28.89
CA ALA A 94 38.16 -30.91 27.62
C ALA A 94 39.64 -30.62 27.34
N MET A 95 40.31 -29.86 28.21
CA MET A 95 41.72 -29.48 28.05
C MET A 95 42.67 -30.45 28.73
N SER A 96 43.85 -30.62 28.16
CA SER A 96 44.97 -31.31 28.83
C SER A 96 45.54 -30.48 29.99
N ASP A 97 46.20 -31.13 30.95
CA ASP A 97 46.79 -30.44 32.10
C ASP A 97 47.86 -29.40 31.70
N GLU A 98 48.57 -29.60 30.59
CA GLU A 98 49.53 -28.61 30.06
C GLU A 98 48.84 -27.36 29.50
N GLU A 99 47.69 -27.53 28.84
CA GLU A 99 46.89 -26.41 28.33
C GLU A 99 46.25 -25.63 29.48
N LYS A 100 45.69 -26.33 30.48
CA LYS A 100 45.17 -25.70 31.71
C LYS A 100 46.25 -24.89 32.40
N LYS A 101 47.46 -25.46 32.54
CA LYS A 101 48.61 -24.78 33.12
C LYS A 101 49.00 -23.54 32.33
N THR A 102 49.02 -23.63 30.99
CA THR A 102 49.33 -22.48 30.12
C THR A 102 48.37 -21.33 30.38
N VAL A 103 47.06 -21.60 30.41
CA VAL A 103 46.04 -20.57 30.69
C VAL A 103 46.19 -20.01 32.11
N ALA A 104 46.42 -20.86 33.12
CA ALA A 104 46.65 -20.41 34.49
C ALA A 104 47.87 -19.52 34.64
N ASP A 105 48.98 -19.84 33.99
CA ASP A 105 50.20 -19.02 34.04
C ASP A 105 49.93 -17.62 33.46
N THR A 106 49.19 -17.52 32.35
CA THR A 106 48.74 -16.24 31.78
C THR A 106 47.84 -15.47 32.73
N VAL A 107 46.88 -16.16 33.36
CA VAL A 107 45.90 -15.54 34.26
C VAL A 107 46.57 -15.02 35.53
N LEU A 108 47.49 -15.79 36.12
CA LEU A 108 48.27 -15.37 37.29
C LEU A 108 49.14 -14.14 36.97
N PHE A 109 49.79 -14.12 35.81
CA PHE A 109 50.54 -12.94 35.34
C PHE A 109 49.63 -11.69 35.24
N CYS A 110 48.44 -11.83 34.66
CA CYS A 110 47.50 -10.71 34.50
C CYS A 110 46.85 -10.27 35.83
N ALA A 111 46.79 -11.15 36.84
CA ALA A 111 46.20 -10.86 38.15
C ALA A 111 47.01 -9.82 38.97
N GLU A 112 48.28 -9.62 38.62
CA GLU A 112 49.18 -8.61 39.20
C GLU A 112 49.28 -7.33 38.35
N SER A 113 48.50 -7.22 37.27
CA SER A 113 48.53 -6.06 36.38
C SER A 113 48.15 -4.74 37.08
N GLY A 114 48.84 -3.66 36.72
CA GLY A 114 48.50 -2.30 37.18
C GLY A 114 47.25 -1.71 36.51
N ASN A 115 46.76 -2.31 35.42
CA ASN A 115 45.54 -1.90 34.75
C ASN A 115 44.32 -2.56 35.41
N ALA A 116 43.40 -1.75 35.94
CA ALA A 116 42.22 -2.23 36.66
C ALA A 116 41.32 -3.16 35.81
N GLU A 117 41.13 -2.90 34.52
CA GLU A 117 40.27 -3.74 33.66
C GLU A 117 40.85 -5.15 33.46
N ILE A 118 42.17 -5.23 33.25
CA ILE A 118 42.90 -6.49 33.10
C ILE A 118 42.91 -7.24 34.43
N ARG A 119 43.24 -6.53 35.52
CA ARG A 119 43.30 -7.10 36.86
C ARG A 119 41.95 -7.69 37.27
N ILE A 120 40.85 -6.95 37.13
CA ILE A 120 39.51 -7.47 37.45
C ILE A 120 39.16 -8.69 36.57
N SER A 121 39.45 -8.63 35.26
CA SER A 121 39.18 -9.73 34.35
C SER A 121 40.00 -10.98 34.69
N ALA A 122 41.26 -10.81 35.09
CA ALA A 122 42.13 -11.89 35.52
C ALA A 122 41.65 -12.52 36.83
N TRP A 123 41.18 -11.73 37.79
CA TRP A 123 40.60 -12.26 39.03
C TRP A 123 39.30 -13.05 38.78
N ARG A 124 38.44 -12.59 37.85
CA ARG A 124 37.29 -13.40 37.39
C ARG A 124 37.72 -14.68 36.68
N ALA A 125 38.79 -14.61 35.87
CA ALA A 125 39.35 -15.78 35.22
C ALA A 125 39.95 -16.78 36.23
N LEU A 126 40.59 -16.29 37.32
CA LEU A 126 41.09 -17.14 38.41
C LEU A 126 39.98 -17.91 39.11
N GLU A 127 38.81 -17.29 39.29
CA GLU A 127 37.62 -17.98 39.80
C GLU A 127 37.28 -19.20 38.92
N GLN A 128 37.23 -19.03 37.60
CA GLN A 128 36.98 -20.14 36.67
C GLN A 128 38.09 -21.18 36.67
N VAL A 129 39.35 -20.74 36.60
CA VAL A 129 40.54 -21.62 36.62
C VAL A 129 40.56 -22.47 37.89
N SER A 130 40.33 -21.86 39.06
CA SER A 130 40.32 -22.55 40.36
C SER A 130 39.24 -23.64 40.44
N SER A 131 38.08 -23.42 39.82
CA SER A 131 37.02 -24.44 39.72
C SER A 131 37.40 -25.61 38.79
N GLY A 132 38.14 -25.33 37.71
CA GLY A 132 38.57 -26.32 36.71
C GLY A 132 39.89 -27.05 37.02
N CYS A 133 40.56 -26.71 38.12
CA CYS A 133 41.87 -27.26 38.52
C CYS A 133 41.86 -28.74 38.94
N GLY A 134 40.69 -29.36 39.17
CA GLY A 134 40.61 -30.75 39.64
C GLY A 134 41.40 -30.96 40.94
N ASP A 135 42.15 -32.07 41.08
CA ASP A 135 43.02 -32.36 42.24
C ASP A 135 44.51 -32.01 42.01
N ASN A 136 44.82 -31.15 41.04
CA ASN A 136 46.19 -30.75 40.76
C ASN A 136 46.76 -29.84 41.86
N ALA A 137 47.33 -30.45 42.91
CA ALA A 137 47.84 -29.78 44.10
C ALA A 137 48.84 -28.65 43.78
N GLY A 138 49.75 -28.87 42.81
CA GLY A 138 50.76 -27.87 42.45
C GLY A 138 50.19 -26.61 41.80
N MET A 139 49.03 -26.70 41.14
CA MET A 139 48.32 -25.55 40.56
C MET A 139 47.46 -24.85 41.61
N LYS A 140 46.80 -25.62 42.50
CA LYS A 140 46.05 -25.09 43.66
C LYS A 140 46.95 -24.23 44.56
N ASP A 141 48.12 -24.75 44.93
CA ASP A 141 49.06 -24.06 45.82
C ASP A 141 49.58 -22.75 45.20
N ARG A 142 49.80 -22.73 43.89
CA ARG A 142 50.25 -21.52 43.16
C ARG A 142 49.16 -20.45 43.10
N ILE A 143 47.92 -20.84 42.84
CA ILE A 143 46.79 -19.91 42.83
C ILE A 143 46.58 -19.34 44.23
N LEU A 144 46.60 -20.21 45.26
CA LEU A 144 46.44 -19.79 46.65
C LEU A 144 47.54 -18.81 47.09
N ALA A 145 48.79 -19.07 46.74
CA ALA A 145 49.91 -18.19 47.06
C ALA A 145 49.75 -16.78 46.46
N VAL A 146 49.22 -16.65 45.24
CA VAL A 146 48.96 -15.34 44.63
C VAL A 146 47.78 -14.63 45.29
N VAL A 147 46.70 -15.37 45.60
CA VAL A 147 45.48 -14.81 46.21
C VAL A 147 45.70 -14.38 47.67
N GLU A 148 46.53 -15.10 48.44
CA GLU A 148 46.88 -14.76 49.82
C GLU A 148 47.77 -13.52 49.90
N ASN A 149 48.75 -13.40 48.98
CA ASN A 149 49.74 -12.31 48.99
C ASN A 149 49.31 -11.05 48.23
N ALA A 150 48.17 -11.08 47.53
CA ALA A 150 47.68 -9.94 46.76
C ALA A 150 47.22 -8.78 47.66
N ASP A 151 47.66 -7.57 47.34
CA ASP A 151 47.16 -6.33 47.95
C ASP A 151 45.81 -5.94 47.33
N LEU A 152 44.72 -6.17 48.06
CA LEU A 152 43.35 -5.98 47.56
C LEU A 152 42.84 -4.55 47.77
N GLY A 153 43.53 -3.72 48.56
CA GLY A 153 43.00 -2.43 49.04
C GLY A 153 41.62 -2.54 49.72
N ASP A 154 40.87 -1.45 49.76
CA ASP A 154 39.48 -1.38 50.27
C ASP A 154 38.44 -1.72 49.17
N SER A 155 38.73 -2.68 48.30
CA SER A 155 37.83 -3.05 47.18
C SER A 155 37.02 -4.30 47.50
N HIS A 156 35.71 -4.11 47.75
CA HIS A 156 34.78 -5.22 48.00
C HIS A 156 34.71 -6.23 46.84
N MET A 157 34.97 -5.80 45.60
CA MET A 157 35.02 -6.70 44.43
C MET A 157 36.12 -7.75 44.55
N TYR A 158 37.33 -7.35 44.95
CA TYR A 158 38.45 -8.27 45.07
C TYR A 158 38.31 -9.16 46.31
N GLU A 159 37.76 -8.63 47.41
CA GLU A 159 37.42 -9.44 48.59
C GLU A 159 36.37 -10.52 48.24
N TYR A 160 35.34 -10.17 47.46
CA TYR A 160 34.33 -11.13 46.98
C TYR A 160 34.94 -12.22 46.08
N LEU A 161 35.73 -11.85 45.06
CA LEU A 161 36.36 -12.82 44.16
C LEU A 161 37.36 -13.71 44.90
N LYS A 162 38.13 -13.17 45.85
CA LYS A 162 39.02 -13.92 46.73
C LYS A 162 38.26 -15.00 47.49
N CYS A 163 37.15 -14.64 48.14
CA CYS A 163 36.32 -15.58 48.88
C CYS A 163 35.83 -16.74 48.00
N ARG A 164 35.42 -16.47 46.75
CA ARG A 164 34.97 -17.52 45.81
C ARG A 164 36.11 -18.43 45.34
N ILE A 165 37.29 -17.86 45.07
CA ILE A 165 38.48 -18.63 44.69
C ILE A 165 38.93 -19.54 45.85
N GLU A 166 38.99 -19.01 47.08
CA GLU A 166 39.34 -19.79 48.28
C GLU A 166 38.35 -20.94 48.50
N ASN A 167 37.05 -20.67 48.38
CA ASN A 167 36.00 -21.69 48.47
C ASN A 167 36.14 -22.77 47.39
N ASN A 168 36.43 -22.41 46.13
CA ASN A 168 36.68 -23.38 45.04
C ASN A 168 37.90 -24.27 45.32
N LEU A 169 38.91 -23.75 46.02
CA LEU A 169 40.11 -24.48 46.41
C LEU A 169 39.94 -25.32 47.69
N GLY A 170 38.77 -25.27 48.34
CA GLY A 170 38.47 -26.01 49.56
C GLY A 170 39.01 -25.37 50.84
N VAL A 171 39.37 -24.08 50.80
CA VAL A 171 39.80 -23.30 51.96
C VAL A 171 38.60 -22.54 52.54
N CYS A 172 38.43 -22.57 53.87
CA CYS A 172 37.32 -21.88 54.53
C CYS A 172 37.57 -20.36 54.52
N ALA A 173 36.87 -19.65 53.63
CA ALA A 173 37.03 -18.21 53.46
C ALA A 173 36.48 -17.40 54.64
N LYS A 174 37.07 -16.22 54.91
CA LYS A 174 36.59 -15.29 55.95
C LYS A 174 35.47 -14.40 55.40
N GLU A 175 34.22 -14.84 55.57
CA GLU A 175 33.04 -14.18 54.99
C GLU A 175 32.56 -12.92 55.77
N GLU A 176 32.92 -12.77 57.05
CA GLU A 176 32.41 -11.71 57.96
C GLU A 176 32.56 -10.28 57.40
N LYS A 177 33.69 -9.98 56.73
CA LYS A 177 33.97 -8.64 56.17
C LYS A 177 33.01 -8.22 55.05
N LEU A 178 32.46 -9.18 54.30
CA LEU A 178 31.67 -8.90 53.09
C LEU A 178 30.19 -8.63 53.39
N TYR A 179 29.67 -9.15 54.51
CA TYR A 179 28.24 -9.11 54.85
C TYR A 179 27.91 -8.24 56.08
N ASP A 180 28.91 -7.75 56.82
CA ASP A 180 28.73 -6.87 57.99
C ASP A 180 28.64 -5.36 57.64
N GLN A 181 28.90 -4.97 56.38
CA GLN A 181 28.83 -3.58 55.88
C GLN A 181 27.72 -3.42 54.84
N ASP A 182 26.95 -2.33 54.90
CA ASP A 182 25.93 -2.00 53.88
C ASP A 182 26.58 -1.43 52.60
N ILE A 183 27.21 -2.32 51.83
CA ILE A 183 27.94 -2.01 50.59
C ILE A 183 27.02 -1.78 49.37
N VAL A 184 25.72 -2.04 49.51
CA VAL A 184 24.75 -2.02 48.40
C VAL A 184 24.64 -0.63 47.78
N SER A 185 24.56 0.42 48.62
CA SER A 185 24.44 1.81 48.16
C SER A 185 25.67 2.30 47.40
N GLU A 186 26.87 1.91 47.83
CA GLU A 186 28.13 2.26 47.16
C GLU A 186 28.21 1.60 45.78
N ILE A 187 27.82 0.32 45.69
CA ILE A 187 27.78 -0.44 44.44
C ILE A 187 26.79 0.16 43.45
N PHE A 188 25.64 0.66 43.90
CA PHE A 188 24.66 1.31 43.00
C PHE A 188 25.25 2.57 42.37
N LEU A 189 25.84 3.44 43.19
CA LEU A 189 26.48 4.66 42.71
C LEU A 189 27.63 4.35 41.75
N ASP A 190 28.40 3.30 42.03
CA ASP A 190 29.51 2.90 41.17
C ASP A 190 29.04 2.31 39.83
N ASN A 191 28.01 1.48 39.84
CA ASN A 191 27.41 0.91 38.63
C ASN A 191 26.83 1.98 37.68
N LEU A 192 26.36 3.11 38.21
CA LEU A 192 25.82 4.22 37.42
C LEU A 192 26.91 5.14 36.83
N LYS A 193 28.15 5.10 37.32
CA LYS A 193 29.24 5.91 36.76
C LYS A 193 29.62 5.44 35.36
N THR A 194 29.85 6.38 34.44
CA THR A 194 30.36 6.10 33.08
C THR A 194 31.80 5.59 33.11
N GLY A 195 32.61 6.04 34.08
CA GLY A 195 34.01 5.69 34.22
C GLY A 195 34.28 4.30 34.80
N THR A 196 33.26 3.63 35.35
CA THR A 196 33.41 2.29 35.92
C THR A 196 33.43 1.25 34.80
N PRO A 197 34.50 0.42 34.68
CA PRO A 197 34.60 -0.62 33.67
C PRO A 197 33.42 -1.60 33.67
N TRP A 198 33.01 -2.08 32.51
CA TRP A 198 31.88 -3.01 32.42
C TRP A 198 32.15 -4.33 33.18
N VAL A 199 33.41 -4.77 33.26
CA VAL A 199 33.81 -5.97 34.01
C VAL A 199 33.58 -5.78 35.50
N ALA A 200 33.87 -4.59 36.03
CA ALA A 200 33.57 -4.23 37.41
C ALA A 200 32.06 -4.28 37.66
N LYS A 201 31.25 -3.70 36.76
CA LYS A 201 29.78 -3.75 36.84
C LYS A 201 29.25 -5.20 36.84
N ALA A 202 29.87 -6.10 36.07
CA ALA A 202 29.49 -7.52 36.05
C ALA A 202 29.75 -8.22 37.39
N VAL A 203 30.89 -7.94 38.06
CA VAL A 203 31.19 -8.47 39.40
C VAL A 203 30.26 -7.85 40.44
N ASN A 204 30.02 -6.53 40.35
CA ASN A 204 29.08 -5.84 41.23
C ASN A 204 27.67 -6.46 41.18
N ILE A 205 27.18 -6.84 40.00
CA ILE A 205 25.89 -7.54 39.88
C ILE A 205 25.91 -8.89 40.63
N GLN A 206 27.00 -9.65 40.54
CA GLN A 206 27.15 -10.92 41.28
C GLN A 206 27.18 -10.70 42.80
N ILE A 207 27.85 -9.64 43.26
CA ILE A 207 27.85 -9.26 44.68
C ILE A 207 26.43 -8.94 45.14
N LEU A 208 25.69 -8.13 44.38
CA LEU A 208 24.30 -7.78 44.71
C LEU A 208 23.40 -9.03 44.77
N GLU A 209 23.57 -9.97 43.84
CA GLU A 209 22.86 -11.25 43.85
C GLU A 209 23.17 -12.09 45.10
N ASP A 210 24.45 -12.21 45.45
CA ASP A 210 24.91 -13.00 46.59
C ASP A 210 24.52 -12.37 47.95
N GLN A 211 24.50 -11.04 48.05
CA GLN A 211 24.01 -10.30 49.22
C GLN A 211 22.53 -10.62 49.53
N VAL A 212 21.67 -10.70 48.51
CA VAL A 212 20.26 -11.07 48.73
C VAL A 212 20.11 -12.56 49.02
N ALA A 213 20.96 -13.42 48.45
CA ALA A 213 20.93 -14.86 48.68
C ALA A 213 21.37 -15.25 50.10
N ARG A 214 22.32 -14.53 50.70
CA ARG A 214 22.93 -14.85 52.01
C ARG A 214 22.49 -13.96 53.18
N GLY A 215 21.89 -12.79 52.92
CA GLY A 215 21.66 -11.73 53.93
C GLY A 215 20.20 -11.28 54.15
N ASP A 216 20.04 -9.97 54.42
CA ASP A 216 18.78 -9.31 54.75
C ASP A 216 17.94 -8.98 53.51
N LYS A 217 16.72 -9.52 53.47
CA LYS A 217 15.76 -9.35 52.36
C LYS A 217 15.23 -7.91 52.22
N SER A 218 15.56 -7.01 53.16
CA SER A 218 15.16 -5.60 53.15
C SER A 218 15.53 -4.85 51.87
N HIS A 219 16.66 -5.17 51.23
CA HIS A 219 17.15 -4.50 50.02
C HIS A 219 16.72 -5.15 48.69
N ALA A 220 15.98 -6.26 48.71
CA ALA A 220 15.70 -7.04 47.50
C ALA A 220 15.01 -6.23 46.39
N LEU A 221 14.02 -5.40 46.73
CA LEU A 221 13.34 -4.53 45.75
C LEU A 221 14.28 -3.47 45.17
N HIS A 222 15.09 -2.83 46.01
CA HIS A 222 16.03 -1.79 45.57
C HIS A 222 17.09 -2.38 44.62
N ILE A 223 17.55 -3.60 44.90
CA ILE A 223 18.46 -4.34 44.02
C ILE A 223 17.76 -4.72 42.71
N ALA A 224 16.53 -5.22 42.76
CA ALA A 224 15.75 -5.52 41.56
C ALA A 224 15.51 -4.28 40.68
N ALA A 225 15.17 -3.13 41.27
CA ALA A 225 15.01 -1.86 40.57
C ALA A 225 16.33 -1.35 39.96
N HIS A 226 17.44 -1.52 40.69
CA HIS A 226 18.78 -1.20 40.16
C HIS A 226 19.13 -2.11 38.96
N LEU A 227 18.87 -3.41 39.05
CA LEU A 227 19.10 -4.36 37.94
C LEU A 227 18.21 -4.06 36.73
N SER A 228 16.94 -3.70 36.94
CA SER A 228 16.03 -3.22 35.90
C SER A 228 16.61 -1.98 35.20
N ASN A 229 17.07 -0.99 35.97
CA ASN A 229 17.74 0.19 35.42
C ASN A 229 19.03 -0.16 34.65
N MET A 230 19.80 -1.15 35.10
CA MET A 230 21.01 -1.61 34.39
C MET A 230 20.69 -2.24 33.02
N LEU A 231 19.51 -2.83 32.83
CA LEU A 231 19.04 -3.30 31.51
C LEU A 231 18.86 -2.13 30.54
N LYS A 232 18.41 -0.98 31.06
CA LYS A 232 18.17 0.25 30.31
C LYS A 232 19.46 1.03 30.03
N VAL A 233 20.23 1.36 31.06
CA VAL A 233 21.39 2.28 30.94
C VAL A 233 22.72 1.60 30.60
N GLY A 234 22.81 0.27 30.71
CA GLY A 234 24.08 -0.43 30.49
C GLY A 234 24.54 -0.33 29.03
N HIS A 235 25.73 0.20 28.75
CA HIS A 235 26.24 0.33 27.37
C HIS A 235 26.69 -1.00 26.73
N TYR A 236 26.90 -2.05 27.55
CA TYR A 236 27.45 -3.33 27.11
C TYR A 236 26.41 -4.44 27.26
N MET A 237 26.20 -5.21 26.19
CA MET A 237 25.23 -6.32 26.16
C MET A 237 25.47 -7.35 27.27
N LEU A 238 26.73 -7.63 27.61
CA LEU A 238 27.06 -8.58 28.68
C LEU A 238 26.51 -8.11 30.05
N VAL A 239 26.69 -6.84 30.40
CA VAL A 239 26.21 -6.29 31.67
C VAL A 239 24.69 -6.41 31.77
N ARG A 240 23.97 -6.17 30.66
CA ARG A 240 22.52 -6.35 30.61
C ARG A 240 22.12 -7.80 30.78
N ASN A 241 22.77 -8.73 30.08
CA ASN A 241 22.46 -10.15 30.22
C ASN A 241 22.75 -10.65 31.63
N THR A 242 23.84 -10.20 32.27
CA THR A 242 24.13 -10.50 33.67
C THR A 242 23.08 -9.91 34.60
N ALA A 243 22.68 -8.64 34.39
CA ALA A 243 21.65 -7.99 35.19
C ALA A 243 20.28 -8.68 35.06
N GLY A 244 19.89 -9.10 33.85
CA GLY A 244 18.64 -9.81 33.60
C GLY A 244 18.62 -11.20 34.23
N LYS A 245 19.72 -11.95 34.16
CA LYS A 245 19.86 -13.24 34.86
C LYS A 245 19.77 -13.07 36.38
N ALA A 246 20.49 -12.09 36.94
CA ALA A 246 20.44 -11.78 38.36
C ALA A 246 19.03 -11.32 38.77
N LEU A 247 18.33 -10.55 37.93
CA LEU A 247 16.95 -10.13 38.23
C LEU A 247 16.01 -11.35 38.33
N LEU A 248 16.15 -12.34 37.45
CA LEU A 248 15.34 -13.56 37.50
C LEU A 248 15.68 -14.46 38.70
N SER A 249 16.94 -14.50 39.16
CA SER A 249 17.32 -15.29 40.34
C SER A 249 16.74 -14.71 41.64
N LEU A 250 16.45 -13.40 41.68
CA LEU A 250 15.67 -12.76 42.74
C LEU A 250 14.18 -13.16 42.75
N GLY A 251 13.71 -13.87 41.71
CA GLY A 251 12.37 -14.47 41.54
C GLY A 251 11.68 -14.89 42.84
N PRO A 252 12.20 -15.92 43.51
CA PRO A 252 11.59 -16.48 44.72
C PRO A 252 11.61 -15.57 45.95
N LEU A 253 12.36 -14.46 45.91
CA LEU A 253 12.66 -13.64 47.10
C LEU A 253 11.81 -12.36 47.16
N LEU A 254 11.28 -11.89 46.03
CA LEU A 254 10.42 -10.71 45.95
C LEU A 254 8.95 -11.04 46.19
N ARG A 255 8.21 -10.09 46.78
CA ARG A 255 6.75 -10.17 46.91
C ARG A 255 6.05 -9.83 45.60
N VAL A 256 4.77 -10.17 45.50
CA VAL A 256 3.93 -9.89 44.32
C VAL A 256 3.87 -8.40 43.98
N ASP A 257 3.70 -7.53 44.99
CA ASP A 257 3.69 -6.06 44.82
C ASP A 257 5.00 -5.56 44.19
N GLN A 258 6.11 -6.12 44.64
CA GLN A 258 7.46 -5.78 44.19
C GLN A 258 7.71 -6.27 42.76
N TRP A 259 7.30 -7.50 42.43
CA TRP A 259 7.38 -8.02 41.06
C TRP A 259 6.55 -7.19 40.08
N ASN A 260 5.37 -6.75 40.50
CA ASN A 260 4.51 -5.91 39.67
C ASN A 260 5.15 -4.54 39.39
N GLU A 261 5.78 -3.91 40.38
CA GLU A 261 6.48 -2.63 40.20
C GLU A 261 7.60 -2.74 39.15
N ILE A 262 8.43 -3.79 39.23
CA ILE A 262 9.50 -4.04 38.26
C ILE A 262 8.94 -4.30 36.86
N ALA A 263 7.91 -5.13 36.73
CA ALA A 263 7.30 -5.44 35.43
C ALA A 263 6.69 -4.19 34.77
N VAL A 264 6.04 -3.31 35.55
CA VAL A 264 5.47 -2.05 35.06
C VAL A 264 6.56 -1.05 34.66
N GLU A 265 7.66 -0.96 35.39
CA GLU A 265 8.82 -0.12 35.01
C GLU A 265 9.43 -0.58 33.68
N MET A 266 9.67 -1.89 33.54
CA MET A 266 10.18 -2.49 32.31
C MET A 266 9.23 -2.32 31.12
N LEU A 267 7.91 -2.36 31.34
CA LEU A 267 6.93 -2.07 30.29
C LEU A 267 7.05 -0.61 29.80
N ARG A 268 7.16 0.37 30.72
CA ARG A 268 7.34 1.78 30.34
C ARG A 268 8.62 1.99 29.53
N ASP A 269 9.67 1.24 29.82
CA ASP A 269 10.92 1.32 29.07
C ASP A 269 10.79 0.81 27.63
N LEU A 270 9.86 -0.11 27.34
CA LEU A 270 9.54 -0.52 25.96
C LEU A 270 8.86 0.59 25.16
N GLU A 271 8.05 1.43 25.81
CA GLU A 271 7.28 2.50 25.15
C GLU A 271 8.17 3.66 24.67
N ILE A 272 9.31 3.89 25.32
CA ILE A 272 10.23 5.01 25.03
C ILE A 272 10.94 4.83 23.67
N GLY A 273 11.12 3.59 23.19
CA GLY A 273 11.42 3.31 21.77
C GLY A 273 12.80 3.72 21.23
N GLU A 274 13.84 3.86 22.06
CA GLU A 274 15.21 4.13 21.57
C GLU A 274 15.91 2.85 21.03
N THR A 275 16.50 2.96 19.83
CA THR A 275 16.85 1.83 18.94
C THR A 275 18.05 0.97 19.36
N ASP A 276 19.02 1.53 20.10
CA ASP A 276 20.27 0.79 20.41
C ASP A 276 20.19 0.01 21.73
N TYR A 277 19.23 0.33 22.60
CA TYR A 277 19.20 -0.16 23.98
C TYR A 277 18.04 -1.11 24.30
N SER A 278 16.95 -1.04 23.54
CA SER A 278 15.70 -1.74 23.83
C SER A 278 15.66 -3.22 23.44
N ARG A 279 16.56 -3.74 22.58
CA ARG A 279 16.46 -5.13 22.08
C ARG A 279 16.54 -6.22 23.15
N THR A 280 17.21 -5.97 24.27
CA THR A 280 17.36 -6.98 25.34
C THR A 280 16.21 -6.97 26.34
N ILE A 281 15.48 -5.86 26.46
CA ILE A 281 14.41 -5.68 27.45
C ILE A 281 13.26 -6.68 27.24
N PRO A 282 12.76 -6.92 26.01
CA PRO A 282 11.66 -7.86 25.76
C PRO A 282 11.88 -9.26 26.31
N GLU A 283 13.08 -9.82 26.12
CA GLU A 283 13.43 -11.16 26.59
C GLU A 283 13.33 -11.26 28.12
N TRP A 284 13.86 -10.25 28.82
CA TRP A 284 13.81 -10.24 30.28
C TRP A 284 12.41 -9.93 30.80
N LEU A 285 11.69 -8.97 30.19
CA LEU A 285 10.31 -8.66 30.57
C LEU A 285 9.42 -9.91 30.41
N GLY A 286 9.56 -10.63 29.30
CA GLY A 286 8.77 -11.83 29.04
C GLY A 286 8.93 -12.91 30.12
N GLN A 287 10.13 -13.07 30.66
CA GLN A 287 10.39 -14.02 31.76
C GLN A 287 9.97 -13.47 33.13
N VAL A 288 10.21 -12.18 33.38
CA VAL A 288 9.80 -11.47 34.60
C VAL A 288 8.28 -11.49 34.76
N ALA A 289 7.53 -11.26 33.69
CA ALA A 289 6.08 -11.27 33.71
C ALA A 289 5.49 -12.60 34.19
N LEU A 290 6.16 -13.73 33.94
CA LEU A 290 5.72 -15.05 34.39
C LEU A 290 5.96 -15.29 35.91
N TRP A 291 6.43 -14.28 36.64
CA TRP A 291 6.39 -14.28 38.11
C TRP A 291 5.16 -13.57 38.68
N LEU A 292 4.39 -12.87 37.84
CA LEU A 292 3.14 -12.21 38.25
C LEU A 292 2.02 -13.24 38.44
N PRO A 293 1.16 -13.08 39.47
CA PRO A 293 -0.06 -13.86 39.56
C PRO A 293 -1.00 -13.63 38.37
N PRO A 294 -1.97 -14.52 38.14
CA PRO A 294 -2.80 -14.51 36.93
C PRO A 294 -3.48 -13.17 36.64
N GLU A 295 -4.04 -12.50 37.66
CA GLU A 295 -4.73 -11.22 37.50
C GLU A 295 -3.79 -10.11 37.00
N GLN A 296 -2.61 -9.96 37.64
CA GLN A 296 -1.62 -8.96 37.25
C GLN A 296 -0.97 -9.27 35.90
N LEU A 297 -0.79 -10.55 35.57
CA LEU A 297 -0.33 -10.96 34.25
C LEU A 297 -1.35 -10.60 33.17
N ASP A 298 -2.66 -10.75 33.44
CA ASP A 298 -3.72 -10.39 32.50
C ASP A 298 -3.80 -8.87 32.28
N GLU A 299 -3.60 -8.08 33.33
CA GLU A 299 -3.45 -6.61 33.24
C GLU A 299 -2.22 -6.23 32.41
N LEU A 300 -1.06 -6.84 32.66
CA LEU A 300 0.14 -6.59 31.87
C LEU A 300 -0.06 -6.94 30.39
N LEU A 301 -0.75 -8.06 30.10
CA LEU A 301 -1.08 -8.45 28.72
C LEU A 301 -2.05 -7.47 28.05
N LEU A 302 -2.95 -6.83 28.80
CA LEU A 302 -3.79 -5.72 28.30
C LEU A 302 -2.92 -4.54 27.90
N SER A 303 -2.06 -4.07 28.78
CA SER A 303 -1.16 -2.94 28.49
C SER A 303 -0.24 -3.24 27.30
N LEU A 304 0.34 -4.45 27.22
CA LEU A 304 1.14 -4.87 26.07
C LEU A 304 0.32 -4.85 24.76
N SER A 305 -0.93 -5.32 24.81
CA SER A 305 -1.81 -5.28 23.64
C SER A 305 -2.06 -3.83 23.18
N GLU A 306 -2.26 -2.90 24.11
CA GLU A 306 -2.42 -1.47 23.83
C GLU A 306 -1.15 -0.88 23.20
N THR A 307 0.03 -1.12 23.81
CA THR A 307 1.33 -0.67 23.29
C THR A 307 1.59 -1.21 21.88
N MET A 308 1.22 -2.47 21.59
CA MET A 308 1.36 -3.07 20.26
C MET A 308 0.55 -2.32 19.19
N THR A 309 -0.57 -1.73 19.57
CA THR A 309 -1.43 -0.95 18.68
C THR A 309 -1.09 0.54 18.60
N GLY A 310 -0.10 0.98 19.39
CA GLY A 310 0.32 2.38 19.42
C GLY A 310 1.14 2.83 18.20
N SER A 311 1.52 4.10 18.16
CA SER A 311 2.17 4.73 17.00
C SER A 311 3.62 4.29 16.76
N SER A 312 4.31 3.74 17.76
CA SER A 312 5.72 3.34 17.66
C SER A 312 5.86 1.93 17.11
N GLU A 313 6.51 1.77 15.95
CA GLU A 313 6.78 0.46 15.35
C GLU A 313 7.82 -0.36 16.13
N TYR A 314 8.79 0.30 16.77
CA TYR A 314 9.79 -0.36 17.61
C TYR A 314 9.19 -0.89 18.91
N ALA A 315 8.31 -0.11 19.56
CA ALA A 315 7.62 -0.58 20.76
C ALA A 315 6.72 -1.79 20.43
N ALA A 316 5.98 -1.74 19.31
CA ALA A 316 5.15 -2.85 18.88
C ALA A 316 5.97 -4.12 18.55
N ALA A 317 7.12 -3.98 17.89
CA ALA A 317 8.04 -5.09 17.65
C ALA A 317 8.57 -5.67 18.99
N ALA A 318 8.97 -4.81 19.91
CA ALA A 318 9.49 -5.21 21.21
C ALA A 318 8.43 -5.94 22.07
N VAL A 319 7.16 -5.52 21.99
CA VAL A 319 6.03 -6.23 22.61
C VAL A 319 5.84 -7.64 22.02
N ILE A 320 5.93 -7.78 20.71
CA ILE A 320 5.83 -9.09 20.03
C ILE A 320 6.94 -10.02 20.52
N ASP A 321 8.16 -9.50 20.68
CA ASP A 321 9.28 -10.27 21.19
C ASP A 321 9.06 -10.70 22.65
N ALA A 322 8.55 -9.80 23.50
CA ALA A 322 8.20 -10.11 24.89
C ALA A 322 7.10 -11.17 24.97
N ALA A 323 6.04 -11.05 24.16
CA ALA A 323 4.96 -12.03 24.07
C ALA A 323 5.46 -13.39 23.56
N GLY A 324 6.40 -13.39 22.62
CA GLY A 324 7.11 -14.58 22.16
C GLY A 324 7.89 -15.28 23.26
N THR A 325 8.65 -14.52 24.05
CA THR A 325 9.38 -15.07 25.21
C THR A 325 8.44 -15.57 26.30
N MET A 326 7.34 -14.88 26.57
CA MET A 326 6.30 -15.36 27.49
C MET A 326 5.73 -16.70 27.01
N LEU A 327 5.46 -16.84 25.71
CA LEU A 327 4.95 -18.07 25.11
C LEU A 327 5.97 -19.22 25.23
N GLU A 328 7.24 -18.93 24.97
CA GLU A 328 8.35 -19.89 25.05
C GLU A 328 8.54 -20.44 26.48
N HIS A 329 8.38 -19.60 27.50
CA HIS A 329 8.56 -19.96 28.91
C HIS A 329 7.25 -20.27 29.66
N TYR A 330 6.10 -20.16 29.00
CA TYR A 330 4.77 -20.40 29.58
C TYR A 330 4.60 -21.77 30.27
N PRO A 331 5.24 -22.88 29.81
CA PRO A 331 5.09 -24.18 30.48
C PRO A 331 5.48 -24.16 31.96
N VAL A 332 6.50 -23.36 32.32
CA VAL A 332 6.97 -23.16 33.69
C VAL A 332 5.96 -22.38 34.52
N TYR A 333 5.25 -21.42 33.91
CA TYR A 333 4.20 -20.65 34.57
C TYR A 333 3.05 -21.54 35.06
N ARG A 334 2.61 -22.44 34.19
CA ARG A 334 1.46 -23.33 34.45
C ARG A 334 1.70 -24.25 35.63
N THR A 335 2.94 -24.71 35.81
CA THR A 335 3.32 -25.54 36.97
C THR A 335 3.43 -24.73 38.25
N ARG A 336 3.88 -23.47 38.19
CA ARG A 336 4.05 -22.57 39.33
C ARG A 336 2.72 -22.15 39.97
N PHE A 337 1.76 -21.66 39.18
CA PHE A 337 0.50 -21.11 39.69
C PHE A 337 -0.69 -22.09 39.65
N LYS A 338 -0.49 -23.32 39.15
CA LYS A 338 -1.51 -24.39 39.07
C LYS A 338 -2.82 -23.91 38.43
N GLU A 339 -2.70 -23.22 37.30
CA GLU A 339 -3.86 -22.68 36.59
C GLU A 339 -4.82 -23.76 36.12
N ASP A 340 -6.11 -23.43 36.11
CA ASP A 340 -7.10 -24.26 35.43
C ASP A 340 -6.82 -24.32 33.93
N ALA A 341 -7.28 -25.39 33.29
CA ALA A 341 -6.96 -25.65 31.89
C ALA A 341 -7.59 -24.64 30.92
N GLU A 342 -8.69 -23.98 31.29
CA GLU A 342 -9.42 -23.05 30.43
C GLU A 342 -8.76 -21.67 30.43
N THR A 343 -8.46 -21.12 31.61
CA THR A 343 -7.73 -19.85 31.78
C THR A 343 -6.37 -19.92 31.11
N GLY A 344 -5.59 -20.97 31.37
CA GLY A 344 -4.29 -21.16 30.75
C GLY A 344 -4.38 -21.27 29.22
N LYS A 345 -5.44 -21.90 28.69
CA LYS A 345 -5.68 -21.98 27.23
C LYS A 345 -6.06 -20.62 26.64
N ASN A 346 -6.83 -19.80 27.36
CA ASN A 346 -7.21 -18.46 26.90
C ASN A 346 -6.01 -17.51 26.87
N ARG A 347 -5.14 -17.55 27.89
CA ARG A 347 -3.90 -16.75 27.89
C ARG A 347 -2.93 -17.19 26.81
N TRP A 348 -2.77 -18.50 26.64
CA TRP A 348 -1.99 -19.05 25.52
C TRP A 348 -2.53 -18.60 24.15
N LYS A 349 -3.85 -18.65 23.94
CA LYS A 349 -4.49 -18.15 22.70
C LYS A 349 -4.19 -16.67 22.49
N ARG A 350 -4.23 -15.87 23.55
CA ARG A 350 -3.93 -14.43 23.49
C ARG A 350 -2.50 -14.17 23.04
N LEU A 351 -1.51 -14.85 23.63
CA LEU A 351 -0.09 -14.74 23.24
C LEU A 351 0.13 -15.13 21.78
N VAL A 352 -0.41 -16.28 21.35
CA VAL A 352 -0.34 -16.70 19.94
C VAL A 352 -1.08 -15.72 19.03
N GLY A 353 -2.22 -15.18 19.47
CA GLY A 353 -2.99 -14.16 18.79
C GLY A 353 -2.21 -12.87 18.55
N MET A 354 -1.43 -12.41 19.53
CA MET A 354 -0.53 -11.26 19.38
C MET A 354 0.52 -11.50 18.29
N LEU A 355 1.15 -12.69 18.25
CA LEU A 355 2.11 -13.03 17.19
C LEU A 355 1.43 -13.04 15.81
N LEU A 356 0.22 -13.60 15.69
CA LEU A 356 -0.54 -13.61 14.45
C LEU A 356 -0.96 -12.21 14.00
N ALA A 357 -1.38 -11.36 14.93
CA ALA A 357 -1.67 -9.95 14.67
C ALA A 357 -0.41 -9.20 14.21
N GLY A 358 0.75 -9.50 14.80
CA GLY A 358 2.04 -8.99 14.36
C GLY A 358 2.37 -9.37 12.92
N MET A 359 2.15 -10.64 12.55
CA MET A 359 2.35 -11.12 11.16
C MET A 359 1.40 -10.44 10.16
N ALA A 360 0.20 -10.09 10.58
CA ALA A 360 -0.79 -9.40 9.75
C ALA A 360 -0.61 -7.88 9.69
N ASN A 361 0.26 -7.32 10.55
CA ASN A 361 0.42 -5.88 10.72
C ASN A 361 0.83 -5.19 9.40
N TYR A 362 0.34 -3.97 9.19
CA TYR A 362 0.68 -3.21 7.99
C TYR A 362 2.12 -2.69 8.00
N ARG A 363 2.69 -2.45 9.19
CA ARG A 363 4.06 -1.98 9.40
C ARG A 363 5.06 -3.11 9.19
N GLU A 364 6.10 -2.86 8.41
CA GLU A 364 7.03 -3.91 7.98
C GLU A 364 7.92 -4.42 9.11
N ILE A 365 8.43 -3.54 9.98
CA ILE A 365 9.29 -3.93 11.12
C ILE A 365 8.54 -4.87 12.07
N VAL A 366 7.30 -4.52 12.43
CA VAL A 366 6.44 -5.32 13.32
C VAL A 366 6.19 -6.72 12.75
N ARG A 367 5.96 -6.80 11.43
CA ARG A 367 5.76 -8.08 10.73
C ARG A 367 7.03 -8.92 10.68
N GLN A 368 8.18 -8.31 10.42
CA GLN A 368 9.48 -9.00 10.42
C GLN A 368 9.79 -9.59 11.79
N GLU A 369 9.54 -8.83 12.86
CA GLU A 369 9.73 -9.31 14.23
C GLU A 369 8.79 -10.48 14.55
N ALA A 370 7.51 -10.39 14.18
CA ALA A 370 6.56 -11.49 14.36
C ALA A 370 6.98 -12.77 13.64
N LEU A 371 7.52 -12.66 12.41
CA LEU A 371 8.05 -13.79 11.65
C LEU A 371 9.28 -14.39 12.33
N LEU A 372 10.18 -13.54 12.82
CA LEU A 372 11.38 -13.95 13.55
C LEU A 372 11.00 -14.73 14.81
N VAL A 373 10.14 -14.15 15.65
CA VAL A 373 9.68 -14.71 16.92
C VAL A 373 8.92 -16.02 16.70
N MET A 374 7.96 -16.05 15.76
CA MET A 374 7.23 -17.28 15.40
C MET A 374 8.20 -18.38 14.91
N GLY A 375 9.20 -18.01 14.12
CA GLY A 375 10.21 -18.93 13.62
C GLY A 375 11.14 -19.46 14.73
N GLN A 376 11.77 -18.57 15.48
CA GLN A 376 12.86 -18.90 16.41
C GLN A 376 12.36 -19.29 17.81
N LYS A 377 11.48 -18.48 18.43
CA LYS A 377 11.00 -18.67 19.81
C LYS A 377 9.81 -19.62 19.94
N VAL A 378 9.17 -19.99 18.83
CA VAL A 378 8.08 -20.98 18.83
C VAL A 378 8.51 -22.29 18.18
N PHE A 379 8.64 -22.33 16.84
CA PHE A 379 8.91 -23.59 16.14
C PHE A 379 10.38 -24.03 16.26
N GLY A 380 11.31 -23.08 16.26
CA GLY A 380 12.75 -23.29 16.47
C GLY A 380 13.18 -23.42 17.93
N SER A 381 12.27 -23.22 18.89
CA SER A 381 12.63 -23.19 20.32
C SER A 381 13.16 -24.55 20.79
N LYS A 382 14.20 -24.52 21.62
CA LYS A 382 14.69 -25.71 22.33
C LYS A 382 13.98 -25.94 23.66
N LEU A 383 13.27 -24.92 24.17
CA LEU A 383 12.60 -24.93 25.46
C LEU A 383 11.19 -25.50 25.36
N LEU A 384 10.46 -25.15 24.30
CA LEU A 384 9.13 -25.69 24.06
C LEU A 384 9.17 -27.16 23.67
N HIS A 385 8.37 -27.96 24.37
CA HIS A 385 8.18 -29.36 24.02
C HIS A 385 7.43 -29.50 22.70
N ILE A 386 7.64 -30.63 22.03
CA ILE A 386 7.01 -30.93 20.74
C ILE A 386 5.47 -30.86 20.77
N ALA A 387 4.86 -31.17 21.93
CA ALA A 387 3.42 -31.10 22.16
C ALA A 387 2.89 -29.65 22.20
N GLU A 388 3.68 -28.70 22.70
CA GLU A 388 3.33 -27.28 22.76
C GLU A 388 3.42 -26.64 21.38
N LYS A 389 4.51 -26.94 20.65
CA LYS A 389 4.67 -26.58 19.25
C LYS A 389 3.52 -27.13 18.39
N ARG A 390 3.12 -28.39 18.62
CA ARG A 390 1.94 -28.99 17.97
C ARG A 390 0.66 -28.23 18.29
N SER A 391 0.47 -27.79 19.54
CA SER A 391 -0.74 -27.06 19.93
C SER A 391 -0.84 -25.72 19.20
N VAL A 392 0.28 -25.00 19.04
CA VAL A 392 0.34 -23.76 18.24
C VAL A 392 0.06 -24.06 16.77
N PHE A 393 0.74 -25.07 16.21
CA PHE A 393 0.54 -25.47 14.82
C PHE A 393 -0.93 -25.84 14.53
N ASN A 394 -1.55 -26.69 15.34
CA ASN A 394 -2.92 -27.14 15.13
C ASN A 394 -3.94 -25.99 15.20
N ALA A 395 -3.73 -25.01 16.08
CA ALA A 395 -4.66 -23.88 16.18
C ALA A 395 -4.43 -22.81 15.11
N ALA A 396 -3.18 -22.56 14.72
CA ALA A 396 -2.80 -21.38 13.95
C ALA A 396 -2.30 -21.68 12.52
N CYS A 397 -2.06 -22.93 12.13
CA CYS A 397 -1.42 -23.29 10.85
C CYS A 397 -2.05 -22.59 9.64
N THR A 398 -3.38 -22.63 9.50
CA THR A 398 -4.10 -21.98 8.39
C THR A 398 -3.82 -20.49 8.35
N LYS A 399 -3.77 -19.83 9.51
CA LYS A 399 -3.45 -18.39 9.59
C LYS A 399 -1.98 -18.12 9.31
N ILE A 400 -1.05 -18.93 9.84
CA ILE A 400 0.38 -18.78 9.57
C ILE A 400 0.65 -18.86 8.07
N PHE A 401 0.16 -19.90 7.39
CA PHE A 401 0.32 -20.05 5.96
C PHE A 401 -0.38 -18.94 5.16
N PHE A 402 -1.55 -18.50 5.63
CA PHE A 402 -2.24 -17.36 5.06
C PHE A 402 -1.38 -16.09 5.12
N GLN A 403 -0.87 -15.71 6.31
CA GLN A 403 -0.04 -14.51 6.46
C GLN A 403 1.26 -14.59 5.68
N LEU A 404 1.88 -15.78 5.61
CA LEU A 404 3.09 -16.01 4.83
C LEU A 404 2.90 -15.79 3.32
N LYS A 405 1.67 -15.87 2.80
CA LYS A 405 1.34 -15.64 1.38
C LYS A 405 0.72 -14.28 1.13
N GLU A 406 -0.20 -13.84 1.98
CA GLU A 406 -1.07 -12.68 1.75
C GLU A 406 -0.30 -11.36 1.66
N ASN A 407 0.76 -11.18 2.45
CA ASN A 407 1.60 -9.99 2.39
C ASN A 407 3.09 -10.37 2.31
N PRO A 408 3.67 -10.45 1.09
CA PRO A 408 5.03 -10.95 0.93
C PRO A 408 6.11 -10.02 1.49
N GLY A 409 5.81 -8.73 1.69
CA GLY A 409 6.75 -7.69 2.12
C GLY A 409 7.86 -7.40 1.10
N GLY A 410 8.85 -6.59 1.49
CA GLY A 410 10.05 -6.33 0.70
C GLY A 410 11.10 -7.46 0.78
N GLU A 411 12.27 -7.23 0.17
CA GLU A 411 13.37 -8.21 0.12
C GLU A 411 13.83 -8.69 1.50
N LEU A 412 13.95 -7.79 2.48
CA LEU A 412 14.31 -8.17 3.85
C LEU A 412 13.24 -9.08 4.47
N THR A 413 11.96 -8.75 4.31
CA THR A 413 10.85 -9.59 4.78
C THR A 413 10.88 -10.98 4.14
N HIS A 414 11.36 -11.12 2.90
CA HIS A 414 11.57 -12.42 2.27
C HIS A 414 12.51 -13.32 3.08
N PHE A 415 13.63 -12.79 3.59
CA PHE A 415 14.56 -13.56 4.42
C PHE A 415 13.94 -13.97 5.77
N TYR A 416 13.16 -13.10 6.42
CA TYR A 416 12.43 -13.45 7.64
C TYR A 416 11.38 -14.54 7.40
N ARG A 417 10.66 -14.47 6.27
CA ARG A 417 9.71 -15.51 5.85
C ARG A 417 10.42 -16.84 5.60
N ALA A 418 11.56 -16.82 4.92
CA ALA A 418 12.36 -18.02 4.67
C ALA A 418 12.89 -18.64 5.97
N ALA A 419 13.38 -17.83 6.91
CA ALA A 419 13.82 -18.30 8.23
C ALA A 419 12.67 -18.93 9.03
N CYS A 420 11.50 -18.28 9.07
CA CYS A 420 10.30 -18.81 9.71
C CYS A 420 9.86 -20.16 9.09
N LEU A 421 9.80 -20.23 7.76
CA LEU A 421 9.47 -21.45 7.03
C LEU A 421 10.48 -22.58 7.27
N SER A 422 11.78 -22.27 7.36
CA SER A 422 12.84 -23.24 7.65
C SER A 422 12.64 -23.90 9.02
N ASN A 423 12.38 -23.10 10.06
CA ASN A 423 12.11 -23.61 11.41
C ASN A 423 10.78 -24.39 11.46
N LEU A 424 9.74 -23.90 10.79
CA LEU A 424 8.46 -24.60 10.69
C LEU A 424 8.63 -25.96 9.99
N TYR A 425 9.38 -26.01 8.89
CA TYR A 425 9.66 -27.24 8.16
C TYR A 425 10.46 -28.24 8.99
N ARG A 426 11.48 -27.76 9.73
CA ARG A 426 12.24 -28.60 10.67
C ARG A 426 11.33 -29.19 11.75
N PHE A 427 10.48 -28.37 12.37
CA PHE A 427 9.49 -28.83 13.35
C PHE A 427 8.53 -29.88 12.75
N ILE A 428 7.94 -29.61 11.58
CA ILE A 428 7.02 -30.55 10.91
C ILE A 428 7.73 -31.88 10.64
N THR A 429 8.97 -31.83 10.15
CA THR A 429 9.77 -33.01 9.86
C THR A 429 10.09 -33.80 11.13
N GLU A 430 10.56 -33.11 12.18
CA GLU A 430 10.84 -33.71 13.48
C GLU A 430 9.60 -34.37 14.08
N TYR A 431 8.44 -33.69 14.05
CA TYR A 431 7.16 -34.23 14.52
C TYR A 431 6.77 -35.49 13.75
N ARG A 432 6.88 -35.48 12.42
CA ARG A 432 6.54 -36.65 11.59
C ARG A 432 7.45 -37.84 11.84
N LEU A 433 8.74 -37.60 12.12
CA LEU A 433 9.70 -38.66 12.41
C LEU A 433 9.56 -39.23 13.83
N MET A 434 9.32 -38.37 14.82
CA MET A 434 9.33 -38.76 16.24
C MET A 434 7.96 -39.20 16.76
N VAL A 435 6.86 -38.62 16.25
CA VAL A 435 5.50 -38.83 16.77
C VAL A 435 4.58 -39.47 15.73
N GLY A 436 4.58 -38.96 14.49
CA GLY A 436 3.75 -39.48 13.40
C GLY A 436 2.88 -38.41 12.74
N GLU A 437 1.64 -38.75 12.39
CA GLU A 437 0.76 -37.82 11.68
C GLU A 437 0.17 -36.72 12.58
N PHE A 438 -0.15 -35.57 11.98
CA PHE A 438 -0.85 -34.49 12.66
C PHE A 438 -2.34 -34.82 12.77
N ASP A 439 -2.86 -34.82 14.00
CA ASP A 439 -4.31 -34.84 14.22
C ASP A 439 -4.87 -33.42 14.12
N MET A 440 -5.36 -33.08 12.92
CA MET A 440 -5.97 -31.78 12.61
C MET A 440 -7.48 -31.88 12.76
N HIS A 441 -8.03 -31.26 13.80
CA HIS A 441 -9.47 -31.20 14.00
C HIS A 441 -10.12 -30.10 13.16
N THR A 442 -10.96 -30.49 12.20
CA THR A 442 -11.83 -29.56 11.45
C THR A 442 -13.21 -29.49 12.07
N ARG A 443 -13.78 -28.28 12.20
CA ARG A 443 -15.15 -28.13 12.74
C ARG A 443 -16.17 -28.66 11.74
N LYS A 444 -17.27 -29.27 12.17
CA LYS A 444 -18.29 -29.75 11.22
C LYS A 444 -19.15 -28.65 10.60
N LYS A 445 -19.23 -27.47 11.23
CA LYS A 445 -20.06 -26.35 10.78
C LYS A 445 -19.21 -25.22 10.19
N VAL A 446 -19.69 -24.65 9.09
CA VAL A 446 -19.08 -23.53 8.38
C VAL A 446 -20.07 -22.38 8.29
N ALA A 447 -19.61 -21.17 8.59
CA ALA A 447 -20.37 -19.95 8.39
C ALA A 447 -19.71 -19.12 7.29
N PHE A 448 -20.34 -19.00 6.13
CA PHE A 448 -19.90 -18.10 5.06
C PHE A 448 -20.53 -16.73 5.28
N PHE A 449 -19.68 -15.73 5.54
CA PHE A 449 -20.10 -14.38 5.90
C PHE A 449 -19.65 -13.38 4.83
N PRO A 450 -20.50 -13.14 3.81
CA PRO A 450 -20.22 -12.15 2.78
C PRO A 450 -20.51 -10.74 3.29
N GLY A 451 -19.68 -9.78 2.91
CA GLY A 451 -19.94 -8.37 3.15
C GLY A 451 -19.01 -7.46 2.37
N THR A 452 -19.49 -6.24 2.09
CA THR A 452 -18.66 -5.23 1.42
C THR A 452 -17.50 -4.78 2.31
N PHE A 453 -17.68 -4.76 3.65
CA PHE A 453 -16.65 -4.48 4.66
C PHE A 453 -15.82 -3.23 4.38
N ASP A 454 -16.47 -2.08 4.44
CA ASP A 454 -15.95 -0.87 3.82
C ASP A 454 -16.10 0.38 4.73
N PRO A 455 -15.44 0.40 5.91
CA PRO A 455 -14.52 -0.62 6.42
C PRO A 455 -15.20 -1.74 7.23
N PHE A 456 -14.45 -2.83 7.48
CA PHE A 456 -14.78 -3.83 8.51
C PHE A 456 -14.82 -3.15 9.90
N THR A 457 -15.75 -3.54 10.77
CA THR A 457 -16.03 -2.82 12.03
C THR A 457 -15.99 -3.76 13.23
N LEU A 458 -15.95 -3.20 14.45
CA LEU A 458 -16.06 -4.01 15.67
C LEU A 458 -17.38 -4.79 15.75
N SER A 459 -18.46 -4.28 15.18
CA SER A 459 -19.73 -5.03 15.04
C SER A 459 -19.57 -6.28 14.17
N HIS A 460 -18.91 -6.16 13.01
CA HIS A 460 -18.62 -7.32 12.17
C HIS A 460 -17.70 -8.34 12.88
N LYS A 461 -16.66 -7.88 13.58
CA LYS A 461 -15.77 -8.72 14.41
C LYS A 461 -16.58 -9.45 15.48
N GLY A 462 -17.44 -8.73 16.21
CA GLY A 462 -18.31 -9.26 17.26
C GLY A 462 -19.27 -10.35 16.76
N ILE A 463 -19.96 -10.12 15.64
CA ILE A 463 -20.83 -11.13 15.00
C ILE A 463 -20.03 -12.40 14.67
N ALA A 464 -18.87 -12.24 14.03
CA ALA A 464 -18.03 -13.37 13.65
C ALA A 464 -17.54 -14.16 14.89
N LYS A 465 -17.20 -13.48 16.00
CA LYS A 465 -16.82 -14.12 17.27
C LYS A 465 -17.98 -14.92 17.88
N ILE A 466 -19.19 -14.34 17.95
CA ILE A 466 -20.36 -15.04 18.48
C ILE A 466 -20.65 -16.32 17.68
N ILE A 467 -20.61 -16.24 16.34
CA ILE A 467 -20.83 -17.40 15.46
C ILE A 467 -19.73 -18.45 15.65
N ARG A 468 -18.47 -18.03 15.75
CA ARG A 468 -17.35 -18.91 16.05
C ARG A 468 -17.55 -19.62 17.39
N ASP A 469 -18.01 -18.93 18.43
CA ASP A 469 -18.18 -19.49 19.76
C ASP A 469 -19.33 -20.53 19.81
N MET A 470 -20.25 -20.48 18.83
CA MET A 470 -21.23 -21.55 18.57
C MET A 470 -20.64 -22.81 17.89
N GLY A 471 -19.32 -22.86 17.67
CA GLY A 471 -18.62 -24.02 17.12
C GLY A 471 -18.48 -24.04 15.59
N PHE A 472 -18.53 -22.87 14.93
CA PHE A 472 -18.33 -22.73 13.48
C PHE A 472 -16.89 -22.35 13.13
N ASP A 473 -16.40 -22.77 11.95
CA ASP A 473 -15.35 -22.00 11.27
C ASP A 473 -16.03 -20.91 10.41
N VAL A 474 -15.62 -19.66 10.59
CA VAL A 474 -16.21 -18.50 9.92
C VAL A 474 -15.31 -18.08 8.76
N TYR A 475 -15.86 -18.00 7.55
CA TYR A 475 -15.17 -17.52 6.35
C TYR A 475 -15.75 -16.17 5.93
N LEU A 476 -14.98 -15.11 6.14
CA LEU A 476 -15.29 -13.75 5.76
C LEU A 476 -14.99 -13.55 4.27
N SER A 477 -16.00 -13.21 3.48
CA SER A 477 -15.83 -12.93 2.05
C SER A 477 -16.02 -11.46 1.77
N VAL A 478 -14.96 -10.81 1.30
CA VAL A 478 -14.95 -9.40 0.90
C VAL A 478 -15.63 -9.29 -0.46
N ASP A 479 -16.88 -8.80 -0.50
CA ASP A 479 -17.66 -8.80 -1.72
C ASP A 479 -17.32 -7.65 -2.68
N GLU A 480 -17.61 -7.90 -3.96
CA GLU A 480 -17.47 -6.94 -5.07
C GLU A 480 -18.81 -6.62 -5.75
N PHE A 481 -19.91 -7.14 -5.21
CA PHE A 481 -21.24 -7.12 -5.84
C PHE A 481 -22.05 -5.85 -5.50
N SER A 482 -21.55 -5.02 -4.58
CA SER A 482 -22.05 -3.67 -4.32
C SER A 482 -21.73 -2.73 -5.50
N TRP A 483 -22.59 -2.70 -6.50
CA TRP A 483 -22.39 -1.92 -7.72
C TRP A 483 -22.73 -0.43 -7.58
N SER A 484 -23.59 -0.06 -6.62
CA SER A 484 -24.04 1.32 -6.35
C SER A 484 -23.17 2.08 -5.34
N LYS A 485 -22.54 1.37 -4.40
CA LYS A 485 -21.65 1.96 -3.39
C LYS A 485 -20.30 2.32 -3.99
N LYS A 486 -19.68 3.39 -3.49
CA LYS A 486 -18.29 3.72 -3.80
C LYS A 486 -17.41 3.10 -2.71
N ALA A 487 -16.93 1.90 -2.99
CA ALA A 487 -16.10 1.15 -2.07
C ALA A 487 -14.60 1.36 -2.32
N GLN A 488 -13.82 1.23 -1.25
CA GLN A 488 -12.36 1.20 -1.36
C GLN A 488 -11.92 -0.04 -2.18
N PRO A 489 -10.74 0.01 -2.84
CA PRO A 489 -10.17 -1.13 -3.55
C PRO A 489 -10.18 -2.43 -2.72
N HIS A 490 -10.32 -3.57 -3.41
CA HIS A 490 -10.49 -4.89 -2.79
C HIS A 490 -9.42 -5.21 -1.75
N PHE A 491 -8.14 -5.06 -2.11
CA PHE A 491 -7.03 -5.44 -1.24
C PHE A 491 -6.87 -4.52 -0.02
N ILE A 492 -7.32 -3.27 -0.11
CA ILE A 492 -7.39 -2.37 1.06
C ILE A 492 -8.39 -2.90 2.07
N ARG A 493 -9.62 -3.19 1.64
CA ARG A 493 -10.66 -3.76 2.50
C ARG A 493 -10.26 -5.12 3.06
N ARG A 494 -9.69 -5.98 2.21
CA ARG A 494 -9.17 -7.29 2.61
C ARG A 494 -8.07 -7.18 3.66
N ARG A 495 -7.14 -6.23 3.52
CA ARG A 495 -6.10 -5.96 4.52
C ARG A 495 -6.69 -5.48 5.85
N ILE A 496 -7.70 -4.60 5.81
CA ILE A 496 -8.44 -4.16 6.99
C ILE A 496 -9.08 -5.35 7.72
N VAL A 497 -9.78 -6.24 6.99
CA VAL A 497 -10.38 -7.46 7.57
C VAL A 497 -9.30 -8.38 8.14
N ASN A 498 -8.18 -8.55 7.42
CA ASN A 498 -7.07 -9.39 7.87
C ASN A 498 -6.49 -8.91 9.20
N MET A 499 -6.12 -7.63 9.29
CA MET A 499 -5.59 -7.03 10.51
C MET A 499 -6.57 -7.17 11.68
N SER A 500 -7.86 -6.93 11.44
CA SER A 500 -8.90 -6.99 12.47
C SER A 500 -9.15 -8.40 13.02
N THR A 501 -8.79 -9.45 12.29
CA THR A 501 -9.18 -10.83 12.63
C THR A 501 -8.00 -11.78 12.76
N ALA A 502 -6.77 -11.32 12.59
CA ALA A 502 -5.57 -12.15 12.62
C ALA A 502 -5.40 -12.89 13.95
N ASP A 503 -5.78 -12.25 15.06
CA ASP A 503 -5.80 -12.77 16.43
C ASP A 503 -6.95 -13.76 16.72
N GLU A 504 -7.98 -13.79 15.89
CA GLU A 504 -9.20 -14.59 16.14
C GLU A 504 -9.14 -15.96 15.43
N PHE A 505 -8.83 -17.02 16.19
CA PHE A 505 -8.85 -18.41 15.71
C PHE A 505 -10.20 -18.80 15.09
N HIS A 506 -10.19 -19.72 14.11
CA HIS A 506 -11.39 -20.21 13.41
C HIS A 506 -12.17 -19.13 12.63
N ILE A 507 -11.61 -17.93 12.47
CA ILE A 507 -12.11 -16.89 11.57
C ILE A 507 -11.07 -16.69 10.47
N HIS A 508 -11.49 -16.86 9.23
CA HIS A 508 -10.63 -16.91 8.05
C HIS A 508 -11.15 -15.98 6.95
N LEU A 509 -10.24 -15.47 6.12
CA LEU A 509 -10.61 -14.80 4.88
C LEU A 509 -10.87 -15.83 3.79
N PHE A 510 -11.99 -15.70 3.09
CA PHE A 510 -12.29 -16.51 1.91
C PHE A 510 -11.39 -16.09 0.72
N PRO A 511 -10.96 -17.03 -0.14
CA PRO A 511 -10.13 -16.71 -1.31
C PRO A 511 -10.81 -15.73 -2.27
N TYR A 512 -10.11 -14.67 -2.67
CA TYR A 512 -10.67 -13.65 -3.58
C TYR A 512 -10.73 -14.14 -5.03
N GLU A 513 -9.98 -15.19 -5.39
CA GLU A 513 -9.96 -15.80 -6.72
C GLU A 513 -11.26 -16.55 -7.07
N ILE A 514 -12.14 -16.72 -6.08
CA ILE A 514 -13.44 -17.38 -6.18
C ILE A 514 -14.54 -16.36 -5.85
N PRO A 515 -14.89 -15.46 -6.80
CA PRO A 515 -16.03 -14.56 -6.59
C PRO A 515 -17.33 -15.36 -6.56
N LEU A 516 -18.19 -15.07 -5.59
CA LEU A 516 -19.46 -15.77 -5.39
C LEU A 516 -20.56 -14.75 -5.10
N SER A 517 -21.49 -14.59 -6.05
CA SER A 517 -22.64 -13.70 -5.87
C SER A 517 -23.80 -14.43 -5.20
N PRO A 518 -24.34 -13.96 -4.06
CA PRO A 518 -25.56 -14.53 -3.49
C PRO A 518 -26.77 -14.50 -4.43
N GLY A 519 -26.77 -13.59 -5.42
CA GLY A 519 -27.82 -13.49 -6.43
C GLY A 519 -27.66 -14.45 -7.61
N ASN A 520 -26.60 -15.28 -7.65
CA ASN A 520 -26.35 -16.24 -8.71
C ASN A 520 -26.49 -17.69 -8.18
N PRO A 521 -27.53 -18.44 -8.61
CA PRO A 521 -27.74 -19.82 -8.15
C PRO A 521 -26.56 -20.77 -8.40
N ASP A 522 -25.82 -20.59 -9.50
CA ASP A 522 -24.66 -21.44 -9.82
C ASP A 522 -23.48 -21.17 -8.88
N ASP A 523 -23.30 -19.92 -8.46
CA ASP A 523 -22.29 -19.58 -7.44
C ASP A 523 -22.67 -20.18 -6.08
N MET A 524 -23.96 -20.18 -5.71
CA MET A 524 -24.41 -20.80 -4.46
C MET A 524 -24.24 -22.33 -4.48
N ARG A 525 -24.49 -22.99 -5.61
CA ARG A 525 -24.17 -24.41 -5.79
C ARG A 525 -22.67 -24.68 -5.66
N ARG A 526 -21.84 -23.87 -6.34
CA ARG A 526 -20.38 -23.95 -6.22
C ARG A 526 -19.90 -23.75 -4.78
N LEU A 527 -20.52 -22.84 -4.02
CA LEU A 527 -20.21 -22.64 -2.61
C LEU A 527 -20.54 -23.88 -1.77
N GLN A 528 -21.67 -24.56 -2.05
CA GLN A 528 -22.00 -25.84 -1.42
C GLN A 528 -20.97 -26.91 -1.77
N ASP A 529 -20.52 -26.98 -3.03
CA ASP A 529 -19.50 -27.94 -3.47
C ASP A 529 -18.14 -27.73 -2.77
N ILE A 530 -17.73 -26.47 -2.56
CA ILE A 530 -16.49 -26.12 -1.86
C ILE A 530 -16.50 -26.65 -0.41
N PHE A 531 -17.66 -26.72 0.22
CA PHE A 531 -17.84 -27.16 1.61
C PHE A 531 -18.69 -28.44 1.71
N ALA A 532 -18.67 -29.30 0.70
CA ALA A 532 -19.59 -30.43 0.57
C ALA A 532 -19.54 -31.43 1.74
N ASP A 533 -18.40 -31.51 2.44
CA ASP A 533 -18.16 -32.37 3.59
C ASP A 533 -18.60 -31.75 4.93
N ARG A 534 -19.11 -30.51 4.93
CA ARG A 534 -19.42 -29.72 6.12
C ARG A 534 -20.81 -29.10 6.06
N GLU A 535 -21.40 -28.82 7.22
CA GLU A 535 -22.67 -28.10 7.28
C GLU A 535 -22.43 -26.60 7.02
N LEU A 536 -22.73 -26.14 5.82
CA LEU A 536 -22.60 -24.74 5.41
C LEU A 536 -23.82 -23.90 5.81
N TYR A 537 -23.57 -22.71 6.37
CA TYR A 537 -24.56 -21.70 6.71
C TYR A 537 -24.16 -20.34 6.11
N LEU A 538 -25.14 -19.63 5.54
CA LEU A 538 -24.97 -18.26 5.07
C LEU A 538 -25.26 -17.27 6.20
N VAL A 539 -24.30 -16.41 6.51
CA VAL A 539 -24.50 -15.34 7.51
C VAL A 539 -25.08 -14.11 6.82
N VAL A 540 -26.26 -13.68 7.27
CA VAL A 540 -26.99 -12.57 6.65
C VAL A 540 -27.71 -11.73 7.70
N GLY A 541 -27.84 -10.43 7.42
CA GLY A 541 -28.71 -9.57 8.21
C GLY A 541 -30.18 -9.87 7.92
N SER A 542 -31.03 -9.79 8.95
CA SER A 542 -32.49 -9.91 8.80
C SER A 542 -33.08 -8.89 7.82
N ASP A 543 -32.49 -7.71 7.71
CA ASP A 543 -32.81 -6.66 6.74
C ASP A 543 -32.45 -7.04 5.30
N VAL A 544 -31.33 -7.75 5.10
CA VAL A 544 -30.91 -8.24 3.77
C VAL A 544 -31.88 -9.30 3.25
N ILE A 545 -32.30 -10.24 4.10
CA ILE A 545 -33.31 -11.25 3.74
C ILE A 545 -34.61 -10.58 3.28
N ALA A 546 -35.03 -9.53 3.99
CA ALA A 546 -36.28 -8.84 3.69
C ALA A 546 -36.22 -7.94 2.44
N ASN A 547 -35.06 -7.37 2.13
CA ASN A 547 -34.93 -6.32 1.12
C ASN A 547 -34.29 -6.75 -0.19
N ALA A 548 -33.33 -7.70 -0.16
CA ALA A 548 -32.56 -8.06 -1.34
C ALA A 548 -33.42 -8.76 -2.40
N SER A 549 -33.21 -8.38 -3.67
CA SER A 549 -34.04 -8.84 -4.79
C SER A 549 -33.98 -10.36 -5.00
N PHE A 550 -32.84 -10.98 -4.73
CA PHE A 550 -32.65 -12.43 -4.88
C PHE A 550 -33.40 -13.27 -3.83
N TYR A 551 -33.88 -12.67 -2.72
CA TYR A 551 -34.85 -13.31 -1.83
C TYR A 551 -36.31 -13.06 -2.25
N LYS A 552 -36.57 -12.20 -3.26
CA LYS A 552 -37.92 -11.81 -3.70
C LYS A 552 -38.32 -12.41 -5.06
N GLU A 553 -37.38 -12.63 -5.98
CA GLU A 553 -37.65 -13.02 -7.37
C GLU A 553 -37.64 -14.55 -7.61
N GLY A 554 -38.75 -15.11 -8.14
CA GLY A 554 -38.80 -16.32 -9.00
C GLY A 554 -38.41 -17.71 -8.43
N ALA A 555 -38.76 -18.77 -9.17
CA ALA A 555 -38.52 -20.18 -8.80
C ALA A 555 -37.06 -20.66 -8.93
N ASP A 556 -36.21 -19.98 -9.72
CA ASP A 556 -34.79 -20.35 -9.90
C ASP A 556 -33.89 -19.88 -8.74
N ASN A 557 -34.32 -18.88 -7.95
CA ASN A 557 -33.62 -18.43 -6.73
C ASN A 557 -33.97 -19.27 -5.49
N ASP A 558 -34.64 -20.41 -5.67
CA ASP A 558 -35.03 -21.27 -4.56
C ASP A 558 -33.83 -21.97 -3.90
N VAL A 559 -32.67 -21.98 -4.57
CA VAL A 559 -31.40 -22.50 -4.05
C VAL A 559 -31.01 -21.79 -2.76
N ILE A 560 -30.98 -20.45 -2.74
CA ILE A 560 -30.54 -19.72 -1.53
C ILE A 560 -31.45 -20.03 -0.34
N ARG A 561 -32.78 -20.03 -0.53
CA ARG A 561 -33.76 -20.34 0.53
C ARG A 561 -33.66 -21.77 1.05
N SER A 562 -33.12 -22.71 0.26
CA SER A 562 -32.88 -24.09 0.69
C SER A 562 -31.62 -24.25 1.55
N MET A 563 -30.69 -23.29 1.52
CA MET A 563 -29.47 -23.32 2.31
C MET A 563 -29.74 -23.02 3.78
N ASN A 564 -28.82 -23.45 4.66
CA ASN A 564 -28.87 -23.05 6.06
C ASN A 564 -28.41 -21.60 6.22
N HIS A 565 -28.94 -20.90 7.22
CA HIS A 565 -28.63 -19.50 7.49
C HIS A 565 -28.32 -19.25 8.95
N VAL A 566 -27.43 -18.29 9.20
CA VAL A 566 -27.32 -17.57 10.46
C VAL A 566 -27.85 -16.16 10.21
N ALA A 567 -29.02 -15.85 10.76
CA ALA A 567 -29.67 -14.55 10.60
C ALA A 567 -29.47 -13.72 11.86
N PHE A 568 -28.77 -12.58 11.74
CA PHE A 568 -28.62 -11.66 12.87
C PHE A 568 -29.68 -10.55 12.85
N ARG A 569 -30.21 -10.26 14.04
CA ARG A 569 -31.30 -9.33 14.32
C ARG A 569 -30.78 -8.13 15.11
N ARG A 570 -31.23 -6.93 14.74
CA ARG A 570 -31.00 -5.68 15.48
C ARG A 570 -32.27 -5.34 16.25
N VAL A 571 -32.42 -5.92 17.43
CA VAL A 571 -33.64 -5.83 18.25
C VAL A 571 -33.79 -4.39 18.77
N GLY A 572 -34.93 -3.74 18.51
CA GLY A 572 -35.19 -2.35 18.92
C GLY A 572 -35.18 -1.33 17.77
N ASP A 573 -34.70 -1.70 16.57
CA ASP A 573 -34.87 -0.91 15.35
C ASP A 573 -36.17 -1.35 14.64
N GLU A 574 -37.25 -0.57 14.75
CA GLU A 574 -38.55 -0.89 14.14
C GLU A 574 -38.49 -1.10 12.62
N LYS A 575 -37.51 -0.49 11.93
CA LYS A 575 -37.32 -0.66 10.48
C LYS A 575 -36.59 -1.98 10.16
N MET A 576 -35.63 -2.37 10.99
CA MET A 576 -34.78 -3.54 10.75
C MET A 576 -35.27 -4.85 11.41
N ASP A 577 -36.11 -4.79 12.46
CA ASP A 577 -36.79 -5.96 13.06
C ASP A 577 -38.33 -5.87 12.93
N SER A 578 -38.80 -5.61 11.71
CA SER A 578 -40.24 -5.53 11.43
C SER A 578 -40.90 -6.92 11.38
N LYS A 579 -42.22 -6.98 11.59
CA LYS A 579 -43.01 -8.21 11.39
C LYS A 579 -42.79 -8.82 10.00
N TYR A 580 -42.68 -7.98 8.97
CA TYR A 580 -42.39 -8.40 7.60
C TYR A 580 -41.05 -9.13 7.49
N ASN A 581 -40.00 -8.64 8.15
CA ASN A 581 -38.68 -9.28 8.12
C ASN A 581 -38.75 -10.68 8.75
N ARG A 582 -39.50 -10.83 9.85
CA ARG A 582 -39.73 -12.13 10.50
C ARG A 582 -40.49 -13.10 9.60
N ASP A 583 -41.50 -12.61 8.89
CA ASP A 583 -42.26 -13.44 7.94
C ASP A 583 -41.40 -13.85 6.73
N MET A 584 -40.47 -13.01 6.28
CA MET A 584 -39.48 -13.36 5.25
C MET A 584 -38.47 -14.42 5.74
N MET A 585 -37.96 -14.30 6.96
CA MET A 585 -37.06 -15.31 7.52
C MET A 585 -37.71 -16.70 7.62
N ARG A 586 -39.02 -16.76 7.93
CA ARG A 586 -39.80 -18.01 7.95
C ARG A 586 -39.92 -18.70 6.58
N GLN A 587 -39.60 -18.01 5.48
CA GLN A 587 -39.59 -18.61 4.14
C GLN A 587 -38.31 -19.41 3.85
N ILE A 588 -37.30 -19.33 4.72
CA ILE A 588 -36.08 -20.15 4.62
C ILE A 588 -36.44 -21.60 4.95
N ARG A 589 -36.12 -22.53 4.05
CA ARG A 589 -36.38 -23.97 4.21
C ARG A 589 -35.22 -24.73 4.83
N GLY A 590 -33.99 -24.21 4.73
CA GLY A 590 -32.83 -24.75 5.43
C GLY A 590 -32.87 -24.47 6.94
N LYS A 591 -31.88 -24.96 7.68
CA LYS A 591 -31.76 -24.67 9.12
C LYS A 591 -31.52 -23.18 9.34
N LEU A 592 -32.29 -22.53 10.21
CA LEU A 592 -32.15 -21.13 10.56
C LEU A 592 -31.65 -20.98 12.00
N VAL A 593 -30.52 -20.30 12.18
CA VAL A 593 -30.00 -19.89 13.49
C VAL A 593 -30.21 -18.39 13.63
N GLU A 594 -31.06 -17.98 14.56
CA GLU A 594 -31.30 -16.57 14.86
C GLU A 594 -30.32 -16.07 15.93
N LEU A 595 -29.69 -14.93 15.69
CA LEU A 595 -28.72 -14.29 16.59
C LEU A 595 -29.18 -12.87 16.91
N GLU A 596 -29.25 -12.53 18.20
CA GLU A 596 -29.57 -11.18 18.63
C GLU A 596 -28.28 -10.40 18.87
N LEU A 597 -28.12 -9.24 18.22
CA LEU A 597 -26.95 -8.39 18.42
C LEU A 597 -27.03 -7.69 19.79
N PRO A 598 -25.94 -7.66 20.56
CA PRO A 598 -25.80 -6.75 21.70
C PRO A 598 -25.97 -5.28 21.29
N GLU A 599 -26.54 -4.46 22.17
CA GLU A 599 -26.85 -3.05 21.92
C GLU A 599 -25.63 -2.22 21.50
N GLU A 600 -24.51 -2.44 22.17
CA GLU A 600 -23.21 -1.80 21.88
C GLU A 600 -22.75 -2.03 20.42
N LEU A 601 -23.03 -3.20 19.85
CA LEU A 601 -22.64 -3.54 18.48
C LEU A 601 -23.66 -3.07 17.44
N MET A 602 -24.90 -2.74 17.84
CA MET A 602 -25.94 -2.27 16.92
C MET A 602 -25.66 -0.84 16.42
N GLU A 603 -25.05 -0.02 17.26
CA GLU A 603 -24.74 1.39 16.95
C GLU A 603 -23.57 1.60 15.97
N ILE A 604 -22.76 0.56 15.76
CA ILE A 604 -21.54 0.63 14.97
C ILE A 604 -21.84 0.26 13.50
N SER A 605 -21.62 1.21 12.58
CA SER A 605 -21.80 0.98 11.14
C SER A 605 -20.64 1.57 10.32
N SER A 606 -20.37 0.98 9.15
CA SER A 606 -19.36 1.50 8.22
C SER A 606 -19.69 2.93 7.76
N THR A 607 -20.97 3.26 7.58
CA THR A 607 -21.45 4.60 7.23
C THR A 607 -21.08 5.62 8.31
N ARG A 608 -21.33 5.30 9.59
CA ARG A 608 -20.95 6.16 10.74
C ARG A 608 -19.44 6.38 10.82
N ILE A 609 -18.62 5.36 10.52
CA ILE A 609 -17.16 5.49 10.50
C ILE A 609 -16.71 6.47 9.40
N ARG A 610 -17.24 6.34 8.18
CA ARG A 610 -16.93 7.25 7.07
C ARG A 610 -17.33 8.69 7.39
N GLU A 611 -18.53 8.87 7.93
CA GLU A 611 -19.03 10.18 8.38
C GLU A 611 -18.12 10.79 9.44
N ASN A 612 -17.68 10.01 10.43
CA ASN A 612 -16.75 10.47 11.45
C ASN A 612 -15.38 10.85 10.86
N ILE A 613 -14.85 10.07 9.91
CA ILE A 613 -13.59 10.40 9.20
C ILE A 613 -13.73 11.76 8.48
N ASP A 614 -14.84 11.96 7.75
CA ASP A 614 -15.10 13.22 7.04
C ASP A 614 -15.27 14.42 7.98
N MET A 615 -15.88 14.20 9.15
CA MET A 615 -16.03 15.21 10.21
C MET A 615 -14.79 15.34 11.10
N ASN A 616 -13.70 14.62 10.82
CA ASN A 616 -12.49 14.59 11.64
C ASN A 616 -12.80 14.26 13.13
N ARG A 617 -13.70 13.30 13.35
CA ARG A 617 -14.07 12.73 14.65
C ARG A 617 -13.33 11.42 14.87
N ASP A 618 -13.14 11.09 16.15
CA ASP A 618 -12.50 9.84 16.54
C ASP A 618 -13.35 8.60 16.16
N ILE A 619 -12.66 7.52 15.77
CA ILE A 619 -13.27 6.24 15.38
C ILE A 619 -12.74 5.06 16.22
N SER A 620 -11.96 5.32 17.27
CA SER A 620 -11.30 4.28 18.09
C SER A 620 -12.25 3.23 18.65
N ASN A 621 -13.46 3.65 19.05
CA ASN A 621 -14.50 2.76 19.58
C ASN A 621 -15.34 2.05 18.51
N LEU A 622 -15.05 2.24 17.22
CA LEU A 622 -15.85 1.72 16.11
C LEU A 622 -15.08 0.65 15.28
N ILE A 623 -13.76 0.65 15.36
CA ILE A 623 -12.86 -0.20 14.57
C ILE A 623 -11.66 -0.65 15.41
N ASP A 624 -10.93 -1.66 14.93
CA ASP A 624 -9.71 -2.12 15.58
C ASP A 624 -8.61 -1.02 15.58
N PRO A 625 -7.90 -0.77 16.69
CA PRO A 625 -6.94 0.34 16.79
C PRO A 625 -5.83 0.32 15.72
N VAL A 626 -5.27 -0.86 15.38
CA VAL A 626 -4.26 -0.97 14.31
C VAL A 626 -4.83 -0.55 12.95
N VAL A 627 -6.11 -0.84 12.74
CA VAL A 627 -6.83 -0.46 11.52
C VAL A 627 -7.14 1.04 11.50
N GLN A 628 -7.47 1.65 12.65
CA GLN A 628 -7.64 3.10 12.75
C GLN A 628 -6.38 3.82 12.28
N GLU A 629 -5.21 3.43 12.78
CA GLU A 629 -3.94 4.00 12.35
C GLU A 629 -3.66 3.73 10.87
N TYR A 630 -3.95 2.53 10.38
CA TYR A 630 -3.83 2.22 8.96
C TYR A 630 -4.69 3.14 8.09
N ILE A 631 -5.94 3.40 8.48
CA ILE A 631 -6.84 4.31 7.78
C ILE A 631 -6.29 5.74 7.78
N TYR A 632 -5.83 6.23 8.92
CA TYR A 632 -5.31 7.59 9.05
C TYR A 632 -3.99 7.79 8.31
N ASN A 633 -3.04 6.86 8.43
CA ASN A 633 -1.74 6.94 7.77
C ASN A 633 -1.84 6.87 6.24
N ASN A 634 -2.89 6.21 5.71
CA ASN A 634 -3.11 6.07 4.27
C ASN A 634 -4.19 7.02 3.73
N GLY A 635 -4.75 7.92 4.56
CA GLY A 635 -5.78 8.88 4.14
C GLY A 635 -7.04 8.24 3.55
N LEU A 636 -7.43 7.05 4.03
CA LEU A 636 -8.55 6.30 3.46
C LEU A 636 -9.90 6.92 3.84
N TYR A 637 -10.90 6.76 2.97
CA TYR A 637 -12.28 7.24 3.14
C TYR A 637 -12.49 8.76 3.19
N LEU A 638 -11.44 9.57 3.06
CA LEU A 638 -11.54 11.03 3.12
C LEU A 638 -12.32 11.60 1.94
N ARG A 639 -13.46 12.22 2.25
CA ARG A 639 -14.39 12.92 1.34
C ARG A 639 -14.78 12.07 0.15
N GLU A 640 -15.07 10.81 0.43
CA GLU A 640 -15.60 9.91 -0.57
C GLU A 640 -17.11 9.78 -0.39
N PRO A 641 -17.92 10.08 -1.42
CA PRO A 641 -19.35 9.88 -1.30
C PRO A 641 -19.64 8.40 -1.08
N GLU A 642 -20.60 8.08 -0.20
CA GLU A 642 -20.97 6.68 0.09
C GLU A 642 -21.46 5.96 -1.17
N TYR A 643 -22.16 6.67 -2.04
CA TYR A 643 -22.70 6.18 -3.29
C TYR A 643 -21.99 6.79 -4.48
N LYS A 644 -21.88 5.99 -5.54
CA LYS A 644 -21.42 6.48 -6.83
C LYS A 644 -22.42 7.51 -7.36
N PRO A 645 -21.94 8.67 -7.85
CA PRO A 645 -22.83 9.66 -8.45
C PRO A 645 -23.54 9.08 -9.68
N LEU A 646 -24.79 9.48 -9.87
CA LEU A 646 -25.46 9.33 -11.16
C LEU A 646 -24.73 10.19 -12.17
N ILE A 647 -24.48 9.64 -13.35
CA ILE A 647 -23.82 10.36 -14.43
C ILE A 647 -24.81 11.40 -14.96
N ASN A 648 -24.73 12.62 -14.42
CA ASN A 648 -25.47 13.78 -14.89
C ASN A 648 -24.59 14.52 -15.88
N ALA A 649 -24.86 14.30 -17.17
CA ALA A 649 -24.14 14.96 -18.23
C ALA A 649 -24.83 16.28 -18.63
N ARG A 650 -24.08 17.24 -19.18
CA ARG A 650 -24.65 18.51 -19.67
C ARG A 650 -25.76 18.19 -20.67
N ALA A 651 -26.97 18.69 -20.39
CA ALA A 651 -28.14 18.43 -21.22
C ALA A 651 -28.11 19.37 -22.42
N VAL A 652 -27.28 19.04 -23.41
CA VAL A 652 -27.22 19.71 -24.71
C VAL A 652 -27.62 18.73 -25.79
N SER A 653 -28.40 19.20 -26.77
CA SER A 653 -28.76 18.41 -27.95
C SER A 653 -28.40 19.15 -29.22
N PHE A 654 -28.19 18.37 -30.27
CA PHE A 654 -27.86 18.87 -31.59
C PHE A 654 -28.96 18.41 -32.54
N GLU A 655 -29.48 19.32 -33.34
CA GLU A 655 -30.54 19.08 -34.31
C GLU A 655 -30.06 19.47 -35.71
N GLU A 656 -30.25 18.58 -36.67
CA GLU A 656 -30.09 18.88 -38.09
C GLU A 656 -31.45 19.26 -38.69
N ALA A 657 -31.48 20.31 -39.50
CA ALA A 657 -32.65 20.68 -40.28
C ALA A 657 -32.30 20.89 -41.75
N ASP A 658 -33.06 20.23 -42.63
CA ASP A 658 -32.95 20.38 -44.08
C ASP A 658 -33.81 21.56 -44.60
N PRO A 659 -33.41 22.24 -45.68
CA PRO A 659 -34.20 23.30 -46.30
C PRO A 659 -35.45 22.76 -47.03
N PRO A 660 -36.59 23.49 -47.03
CA PRO A 660 -36.85 24.74 -46.30
C PRO A 660 -37.25 24.50 -44.84
N TYR A 661 -36.82 25.37 -43.92
CA TYR A 661 -36.99 25.20 -42.47
C TYR A 661 -37.81 26.33 -41.78
N PRO A 662 -39.03 26.65 -42.24
CA PRO A 662 -39.78 27.85 -41.82
C PRO A 662 -40.11 27.91 -40.31
N SER A 663 -40.37 26.76 -39.68
CA SER A 663 -40.63 26.67 -38.23
C SER A 663 -39.40 26.98 -37.38
N VAL A 664 -38.22 26.56 -37.84
CA VAL A 664 -36.93 26.81 -37.19
C VAL A 664 -36.52 28.27 -37.36
N GLU A 665 -36.78 28.90 -38.51
CA GLU A 665 -36.47 30.31 -38.74
C GLU A 665 -37.26 31.22 -37.79
N GLU A 666 -38.57 30.97 -37.64
CA GLU A 666 -39.42 31.71 -36.70
C GLU A 666 -38.90 31.56 -35.25
N GLU A 667 -38.49 30.34 -34.87
CA GLU A 667 -37.92 30.06 -33.56
C GLU A 667 -36.60 30.81 -33.34
N LEU A 668 -35.64 30.71 -34.28
CA LEU A 668 -34.34 31.39 -34.21
C LEU A 668 -34.51 32.91 -34.20
N ALA A 669 -35.44 33.45 -35.00
CA ALA A 669 -35.77 34.86 -35.05
C ALA A 669 -36.38 35.37 -33.73
N GLY A 670 -37.20 34.55 -33.07
CA GLY A 670 -37.87 34.87 -31.81
C GLY A 670 -37.00 34.69 -30.56
N THR A 671 -35.92 33.91 -30.65
CA THR A 671 -35.04 33.55 -29.53
C THR A 671 -33.62 34.10 -29.71
N LEU A 672 -32.74 33.34 -30.38
CA LEU A 672 -31.31 33.61 -30.52
C LEU A 672 -31.02 34.93 -31.21
N LEU A 673 -31.74 35.23 -32.31
CA LEU A 673 -31.52 36.42 -33.13
C LEU A 673 -32.32 37.65 -32.65
N LYS A 674 -33.08 37.54 -31.56
CA LYS A 674 -34.01 38.59 -31.11
C LYS A 674 -33.35 39.95 -30.89
N ASN A 675 -32.14 39.96 -30.36
CA ASN A 675 -31.36 41.17 -30.04
C ASN A 675 -30.12 41.33 -30.95
N GLU A 676 -30.00 40.55 -32.02
CA GLU A 676 -28.82 40.56 -32.89
C GLU A 676 -28.87 41.74 -33.88
N PRO A 677 -27.84 42.61 -33.94
CA PRO A 677 -27.84 43.81 -34.79
C PRO A 677 -28.00 43.51 -36.29
N HIS A 678 -27.57 42.33 -36.74
CA HIS A 678 -27.61 41.89 -38.14
C HIS A 678 -28.73 40.90 -38.44
N ARG A 679 -29.74 40.79 -37.57
CA ARG A 679 -30.86 39.84 -37.69
C ARG A 679 -31.47 39.74 -39.09
N GLU A 680 -31.78 40.88 -39.73
CA GLU A 680 -32.43 40.88 -41.05
C GLU A 680 -31.52 40.33 -42.15
N ALA A 681 -30.20 40.56 -42.07
CA ALA A 681 -29.23 40.00 -43.01
C ALA A 681 -29.13 38.48 -42.83
N ILE A 682 -29.02 38.01 -41.59
CA ILE A 682 -28.94 36.58 -41.25
C ILE A 682 -30.21 35.84 -41.70
N LEU A 683 -31.39 36.44 -41.50
CA LEU A 683 -32.66 35.84 -41.96
C LEU A 683 -32.78 35.83 -43.49
N GLN A 684 -32.32 36.89 -44.18
CA GLN A 684 -32.29 36.89 -45.66
C GLN A 684 -31.34 35.84 -46.23
N GLU A 685 -30.21 35.61 -45.56
CA GLU A 685 -29.24 34.58 -45.91
C GLU A 685 -29.83 33.16 -45.76
N LEU A 686 -30.55 32.91 -44.67
CA LEU A 686 -31.30 31.66 -44.45
C LEU A 686 -32.34 31.40 -45.57
N HIS A 687 -33.02 32.45 -46.05
CA HIS A 687 -34.01 32.32 -47.14
C HIS A 687 -33.39 32.13 -48.54
N ARG A 688 -32.14 32.53 -48.75
CA ARG A 688 -31.47 32.50 -50.08
C ARG A 688 -30.65 31.24 -50.32
N SER A 689 -30.23 30.53 -49.27
CA SER A 689 -29.30 29.42 -49.39
C SER A 689 -29.99 28.05 -49.37
N GLY A 690 -29.45 27.09 -50.15
CA GLY A 690 -29.81 25.67 -50.07
C GLY A 690 -29.08 24.94 -48.93
N ASP A 691 -28.61 25.68 -47.92
CA ASP A 691 -27.80 25.14 -46.82
C ASP A 691 -28.63 24.27 -45.89
N ARG A 692 -27.98 23.28 -45.29
CA ARG A 692 -28.50 22.60 -44.11
C ARG A 692 -28.14 23.38 -42.85
N LEU A 693 -28.93 23.19 -41.79
CA LEU A 693 -28.67 23.76 -40.48
C LEU A 693 -28.25 22.70 -39.48
N MET A 694 -27.24 23.02 -38.67
CA MET A 694 -26.91 22.31 -37.44
C MET A 694 -27.16 23.25 -36.26
N ILE A 695 -28.00 22.85 -35.30
CA ILE A 695 -28.47 23.71 -34.20
C ILE A 695 -28.07 23.09 -32.87
N LEU A 696 -27.40 23.87 -32.02
CA LEU A 696 -27.12 23.52 -30.63
C LEU A 696 -28.25 24.02 -29.72
N ARG A 697 -28.85 23.12 -28.94
CA ARG A 697 -29.95 23.40 -28.01
C ARG A 697 -29.57 23.11 -26.56
N ASN A 698 -30.12 23.92 -25.65
CA ASN A 698 -30.01 23.73 -24.20
C ASN A 698 -31.24 22.98 -23.67
N GLN A 699 -31.11 21.70 -23.36
CA GLN A 699 -32.22 20.89 -22.85
C GLN A 699 -32.66 21.31 -21.43
N MET A 700 -31.81 22.01 -20.67
CA MET A 700 -32.18 22.52 -19.34
C MET A 700 -33.11 23.75 -19.43
N SER A 701 -33.10 24.45 -20.56
CA SER A 701 -33.88 25.67 -20.80
C SER A 701 -34.97 25.43 -21.85
N GLU A 702 -35.84 24.42 -21.64
CA GLU A 702 -36.94 24.08 -22.56
C GLU A 702 -36.48 23.79 -24.01
N ASN A 703 -35.28 23.23 -24.20
CA ASN A 703 -34.70 22.91 -25.51
C ASN A 703 -34.47 24.13 -26.43
N ARG A 704 -34.26 25.32 -25.87
CA ARG A 704 -34.01 26.57 -26.63
C ARG A 704 -32.70 26.52 -27.44
N PRO A 705 -32.67 27.13 -28.65
CA PRO A 705 -31.47 27.19 -29.48
C PRO A 705 -30.47 28.22 -28.93
N VAL A 706 -29.20 27.82 -28.89
CA VAL A 706 -28.08 28.61 -28.33
C VAL A 706 -27.08 29.03 -29.40
N ALA A 707 -26.91 28.22 -30.44
CA ALA A 707 -26.07 28.51 -31.60
C ALA A 707 -26.55 27.68 -32.80
N PHE A 708 -26.26 28.14 -34.02
CA PHE A 708 -26.48 27.37 -35.24
C PHE A 708 -25.40 27.63 -36.29
N ALA A 709 -25.18 26.63 -37.16
CA ALA A 709 -24.25 26.68 -38.27
C ALA A 709 -24.98 26.30 -39.56
N ARG A 710 -24.70 27.04 -40.62
CA ARG A 710 -25.13 26.75 -41.99
C ARG A 710 -24.01 26.03 -42.71
N PHE A 711 -24.34 24.94 -43.40
CA PHE A 711 -23.34 24.14 -44.08
C PHE A 711 -23.87 23.45 -45.33
N GLN A 712 -22.93 23.10 -46.22
CA GLN A 712 -23.15 22.29 -47.41
C GLN A 712 -22.01 21.28 -47.59
N TYR A 713 -22.30 20.20 -48.31
CA TYR A 713 -21.30 19.27 -48.83
C TYR A 713 -21.07 19.61 -50.29
N LEU A 714 -19.82 19.94 -50.65
CA LEU A 714 -19.46 20.30 -52.01
C LEU A 714 -18.58 19.22 -52.63
N ALA A 715 -18.96 18.75 -53.81
CA ALA A 715 -18.05 17.98 -54.64
C ALA A 715 -16.92 18.89 -55.18
N PRO A 716 -15.72 18.37 -55.47
CA PRO A 716 -14.61 19.17 -56.00
C PRO A 716 -14.95 19.99 -57.28
N GLU A 717 -15.92 19.53 -58.07
CA GLU A 717 -16.42 20.21 -59.28
C GLU A 717 -17.24 21.46 -58.94
N GLU A 718 -17.92 21.49 -57.81
CA GLU A 718 -18.86 22.54 -57.38
C GLU A 718 -18.17 23.72 -56.70
N LEU A 719 -16.92 23.55 -56.25
CA LEU A 719 -16.15 24.55 -55.51
C LEU A 719 -16.11 25.93 -56.18
N TYR A 720 -15.94 25.99 -57.50
CA TYR A 720 -15.86 27.28 -58.22
C TYR A 720 -17.18 28.06 -58.20
N GLY A 721 -18.31 27.34 -58.25
CA GLY A 721 -19.64 27.96 -58.23
C GLY A 721 -19.92 28.71 -56.92
N VAL A 722 -19.27 28.30 -55.83
CA VAL A 722 -19.47 28.88 -54.50
C VAL A 722 -18.35 29.83 -54.08
N LEU A 723 -17.08 29.47 -54.33
CA LEU A 723 -15.92 30.25 -53.85
C LEU A 723 -15.50 31.37 -54.81
N GLY A 724 -15.78 31.27 -56.12
CA GLY A 724 -15.51 32.31 -57.11
C GLY A 724 -14.03 32.63 -57.41
N ASP A 725 -13.05 32.04 -56.70
CA ASP A 725 -11.60 32.22 -56.93
C ASP A 725 -10.94 30.90 -57.37
N ILE A 726 -10.35 30.92 -58.57
CA ILE A 726 -9.69 29.77 -59.19
C ILE A 726 -8.51 29.26 -58.35
N ARG A 727 -7.72 30.16 -57.74
CA ARG A 727 -6.51 29.79 -56.98
C ARG A 727 -6.87 29.07 -55.68
N ILE A 728 -7.90 29.56 -54.99
CA ILE A 728 -8.42 28.91 -53.77
C ILE A 728 -9.02 27.54 -54.13
N CYS A 729 -9.78 27.45 -55.22
CA CYS A 729 -10.35 26.17 -55.68
C CYS A 729 -9.27 25.15 -56.03
N ASP A 730 -8.21 25.54 -56.75
CA ASP A 730 -7.11 24.65 -57.12
C ASP A 730 -6.34 24.14 -55.89
N MET A 731 -6.08 25.03 -54.92
CA MET A 731 -5.45 24.67 -53.64
C MET A 731 -6.27 23.62 -52.88
N ILE A 732 -7.59 23.80 -52.77
CA ILE A 732 -8.47 22.83 -52.09
C ILE A 732 -8.51 21.51 -52.87
N ARG A 733 -8.66 21.55 -54.20
CA ARG A 733 -8.68 20.35 -55.07
C ARG A 733 -7.42 19.52 -54.97
N SER A 734 -6.26 20.16 -54.80
CA SER A 734 -4.98 19.46 -54.65
C SER A 734 -4.83 18.71 -53.32
N ARG A 735 -5.68 19.01 -52.32
CA ARG A 735 -5.60 18.50 -50.94
C ARG A 735 -6.78 17.62 -50.53
N THR A 736 -7.90 17.70 -51.23
CA THR A 736 -9.13 16.95 -50.94
C THR A 736 -9.20 15.71 -51.83
N THR A 737 -9.61 14.56 -51.28
CA THR A 737 -9.89 13.33 -52.06
C THR A 737 -11.37 12.95 -52.05
N GLY A 738 -12.16 13.52 -51.13
CA GLY A 738 -13.60 13.41 -51.03
C GLY A 738 -14.30 14.77 -51.09
N ASP A 739 -15.53 14.80 -50.59
CA ASP A 739 -16.38 16.00 -50.55
C ASP A 739 -15.84 17.00 -49.52
N VAL A 740 -16.04 18.30 -49.78
CA VAL A 740 -15.59 19.38 -48.90
C VAL A 740 -16.76 19.85 -48.05
N LEU A 741 -16.58 19.92 -46.72
CA LEU A 741 -17.53 20.56 -45.83
C LEU A 741 -17.38 22.09 -45.95
N LEU A 742 -18.36 22.74 -46.56
CA LEU A 742 -18.46 24.20 -46.57
C LEU A 742 -19.31 24.66 -45.38
N ILE A 743 -18.75 25.52 -44.54
CA ILE A 743 -19.46 26.23 -43.48
C ILE A 743 -19.71 27.67 -43.97
N SER A 744 -20.92 27.90 -44.49
CA SER A 744 -21.37 29.15 -45.13
C SER A 744 -21.87 30.20 -44.14
N GLY A 745 -22.07 29.83 -42.88
CA GLY A 745 -22.42 30.75 -41.80
C GLY A 745 -22.37 30.09 -40.44
N PHE A 746 -22.04 30.86 -39.41
CA PHE A 746 -21.92 30.35 -38.04
C PHE A 746 -22.29 31.42 -37.04
N TYR A 747 -23.30 31.16 -36.22
CA TYR A 747 -23.88 32.15 -35.32
C TYR A 747 -24.07 31.57 -33.91
N ALA A 748 -23.60 32.29 -32.90
CA ALA A 748 -23.79 31.98 -31.48
C ALA A 748 -24.10 33.27 -30.73
N GLY A 749 -25.01 33.22 -29.75
CA GLY A 749 -25.47 34.40 -29.04
C GLY A 749 -24.36 35.07 -28.21
N GLU A 750 -24.44 36.40 -28.01
CA GLU A 750 -23.39 37.17 -27.30
C GLU A 750 -23.09 36.67 -25.87
N ARG A 751 -24.11 36.20 -25.15
CA ARG A 751 -23.99 35.60 -23.80
C ARG A 751 -24.62 34.20 -23.79
N PRO A 752 -23.94 33.18 -24.32
CA PRO A 752 -24.53 31.87 -24.39
C PRO A 752 -24.63 31.30 -22.97
N GLU A 753 -25.79 30.72 -22.66
CA GLU A 753 -26.02 29.97 -21.41
C GLU A 753 -25.06 28.78 -21.30
N ILE A 754 -24.53 28.32 -22.44
CA ILE A 754 -23.55 27.25 -22.57
C ILE A 754 -22.17 27.88 -22.85
N HIS A 755 -21.19 27.60 -21.99
CA HIS A 755 -19.81 28.03 -22.21
C HIS A 755 -19.23 27.39 -23.48
N ASP A 756 -18.58 28.20 -24.33
CA ASP A 756 -17.92 27.80 -25.58
C ASP A 756 -18.84 27.03 -26.55
N ALA A 757 -20.08 27.50 -26.68
CA ALA A 757 -21.09 26.97 -27.60
C ALA A 757 -20.57 26.84 -29.05
N GLU A 758 -19.74 27.79 -29.49
CA GLU A 758 -19.10 27.78 -30.81
C GLU A 758 -18.22 26.55 -31.01
N GLN A 759 -17.40 26.22 -30.01
CA GLN A 759 -16.54 25.05 -30.05
C GLN A 759 -17.35 23.74 -30.09
N LEU A 760 -18.39 23.65 -29.25
CA LEU A 760 -19.24 22.45 -29.18
C LEU A 760 -19.97 22.20 -30.50
N LEU A 761 -20.57 23.24 -31.08
CA LEU A 761 -21.28 23.15 -32.34
C LEU A 761 -20.35 22.85 -33.52
N LEU A 762 -19.17 23.49 -33.58
CA LEU A 762 -18.17 23.20 -34.62
C LEU A 762 -17.67 21.76 -34.54
N THR A 763 -17.34 21.27 -33.34
CA THR A 763 -16.95 19.86 -33.14
C THR A 763 -18.05 18.90 -33.61
N GLU A 764 -19.31 19.18 -33.28
CA GLU A 764 -20.42 18.31 -33.71
C GLU A 764 -20.60 18.30 -35.23
N LEU A 765 -20.56 19.47 -35.86
CA LEU A 765 -20.70 19.60 -37.31
C LEU A 765 -19.60 18.82 -38.05
N ILE A 766 -18.36 18.92 -37.58
CA ILE A 766 -17.21 18.18 -38.13
C ILE A 766 -17.33 16.68 -37.89
N MET A 767 -17.78 16.26 -36.70
CA MET A 767 -18.05 14.84 -36.43
C MET A 767 -19.13 14.28 -37.35
N TYR A 768 -20.15 15.08 -37.66
CA TYR A 768 -21.24 14.71 -38.55
C TYR A 768 -20.79 14.59 -40.01
N SER A 769 -19.89 15.45 -40.48
CA SER A 769 -19.40 15.43 -41.86
C SER A 769 -18.53 14.22 -42.19
N PHE A 770 -17.89 13.57 -41.21
CA PHE A 770 -17.19 12.30 -41.44
C PHE A 770 -18.11 11.20 -41.98
N GLY A 771 -19.41 11.21 -41.62
CA GLY A 771 -20.41 10.29 -42.16
C GLY A 771 -20.67 10.49 -43.66
N HIS A 772 -20.40 11.69 -44.17
CA HIS A 772 -20.54 12.10 -45.57
C HIS A 772 -19.22 12.05 -46.34
N ARG A 773 -18.19 11.39 -45.78
CA ARG A 773 -16.86 11.23 -46.39
C ARG A 773 -16.12 12.55 -46.64
N CYS A 774 -16.41 13.58 -45.85
CA CYS A 774 -15.64 14.81 -45.94
C CYS A 774 -14.25 14.65 -45.32
N ASP A 775 -13.23 15.02 -46.09
CA ASP A 775 -11.82 14.96 -45.69
C ASP A 775 -11.15 16.36 -45.66
N TYR A 776 -11.90 17.39 -46.05
CA TYR A 776 -11.48 18.79 -46.00
C TYR A 776 -12.66 19.68 -45.58
N ALA A 777 -12.39 20.76 -44.84
CA ALA A 777 -13.41 21.74 -44.48
C ALA A 777 -12.98 23.17 -44.78
N VAL A 778 -13.95 23.99 -45.19
CA VAL A 778 -13.79 25.39 -45.56
C VAL A 778 -14.83 26.22 -44.81
N PHE A 779 -14.37 27.17 -44.00
CA PHE A 779 -15.23 28.20 -43.43
C PHE A 779 -15.16 29.45 -44.29
N TYR A 780 -16.29 29.78 -44.91
CA TYR A 780 -16.44 30.91 -45.83
C TYR A 780 -17.82 31.55 -45.61
N PRO A 781 -17.96 32.47 -44.63
CA PRO A 781 -19.24 33.06 -44.29
C PRO A 781 -19.75 33.96 -45.42
N GLU A 782 -20.95 33.68 -45.91
CA GLU A 782 -21.69 34.57 -46.82
C GLU A 782 -21.89 35.92 -46.13
N GLY A 783 -21.60 37.03 -46.82
CA GLY A 783 -21.64 38.38 -46.24
C GLY A 783 -20.36 38.85 -45.55
N GLY A 784 -19.37 37.97 -45.34
CA GLY A 784 -18.04 38.34 -44.83
C GLY A 784 -18.00 38.81 -43.37
N VAL A 785 -19.05 38.50 -42.59
CA VAL A 785 -19.13 38.84 -41.16
C VAL A 785 -18.78 37.60 -40.34
N CYS A 786 -17.81 37.72 -39.44
CA CYS A 786 -17.44 36.66 -38.49
C CYS A 786 -17.12 37.28 -37.13
N SER A 787 -17.70 36.74 -36.06
CA SER A 787 -17.37 37.21 -34.72
C SER A 787 -15.99 36.70 -34.30
N ASN A 788 -15.28 37.45 -33.45
CA ASN A 788 -13.97 37.03 -32.93
C ASN A 788 -14.05 35.68 -32.18
N ARG A 789 -15.21 35.35 -31.60
CA ARG A 789 -15.42 34.08 -30.89
C ARG A 789 -15.49 32.90 -31.86
N VAL A 790 -16.21 33.04 -32.97
CA VAL A 790 -16.28 32.03 -34.04
C VAL A 790 -14.91 31.86 -34.69
N ALA A 791 -14.24 32.96 -35.05
CA ALA A 791 -12.88 32.90 -35.59
C ALA A 791 -11.90 32.20 -34.62
N SER A 792 -12.00 32.49 -33.32
CA SER A 792 -11.20 31.82 -32.28
C SER A 792 -11.48 30.31 -32.23
N ALA A 793 -12.75 29.89 -32.26
CA ALA A 793 -13.13 28.47 -32.27
C ALA A 793 -12.57 27.73 -33.50
N MET A 794 -12.63 28.35 -34.69
CA MET A 794 -12.03 27.81 -35.92
C MET A 794 -10.51 27.61 -35.75
N ILE A 795 -9.79 28.67 -35.33
CA ILE A 795 -8.33 28.62 -35.16
C ILE A 795 -7.92 27.57 -34.10
N ARG A 796 -8.69 27.43 -33.01
CA ARG A 796 -8.46 26.40 -31.98
C ARG A 796 -8.63 24.97 -32.50
N GLN A 797 -9.42 24.78 -33.56
CA GLN A 797 -9.56 23.49 -34.25
C GLN A 797 -8.57 23.32 -35.41
N GLY A 798 -7.57 24.19 -35.55
CA GLY A 798 -6.52 24.05 -36.58
C GLY A 798 -6.88 24.63 -37.94
N PHE A 799 -8.01 25.34 -38.06
CA PHE A 799 -8.32 26.09 -39.27
C PHE A 799 -7.31 27.21 -39.48
N VAL A 800 -6.70 27.23 -40.66
CA VAL A 800 -5.72 28.23 -41.07
C VAL A 800 -6.25 29.05 -42.21
N ARG A 801 -5.80 30.30 -42.28
CA ARG A 801 -6.06 31.15 -43.43
C ARG A 801 -5.15 30.72 -44.58
N PRO A 802 -5.68 30.48 -45.79
CA PRO A 802 -4.85 30.23 -46.98
C PRO A 802 -3.94 31.41 -47.29
N GLU A 803 -2.69 31.15 -47.69
CA GLU A 803 -1.75 32.20 -48.12
C GLU A 803 -2.22 32.89 -49.39
N GLU A 804 -2.94 32.16 -50.25
CA GLU A 804 -3.47 32.61 -51.53
C GLU A 804 -4.71 33.52 -51.39
N ALA A 805 -5.28 33.65 -50.18
CA ALA A 805 -6.51 34.39 -49.93
C ALA A 805 -6.28 35.91 -49.77
N PRO A 806 -7.00 36.79 -50.51
CA PRO A 806 -6.87 38.25 -50.40
C PRO A 806 -7.06 38.76 -48.97
N GLU A 807 -6.25 39.72 -48.49
CA GLU A 807 -6.20 40.18 -47.08
C GLU A 807 -7.56 40.41 -46.42
N HIS A 808 -8.58 40.85 -47.17
CA HIS A 808 -9.90 41.21 -46.65
C HIS A 808 -10.98 40.11 -46.82
N THR A 809 -10.62 38.93 -47.32
CA THR A 809 -11.52 37.77 -47.42
C THR A 809 -11.45 36.92 -46.16
N TYR A 810 -12.58 36.70 -45.50
CA TYR A 810 -12.71 35.76 -44.38
C TYR A 810 -12.85 34.34 -44.92
N ILE A 811 -11.72 33.65 -45.08
CA ILE A 811 -11.69 32.25 -45.46
C ILE A 811 -10.70 31.50 -44.59
N TYR A 812 -11.15 30.37 -44.05
CA TYR A 812 -10.30 29.46 -43.30
C TYR A 812 -10.50 28.03 -43.80
N VAL A 813 -9.42 27.27 -43.84
CA VAL A 813 -9.41 25.90 -44.35
C VAL A 813 -8.73 24.97 -43.36
N VAL A 814 -9.14 23.71 -43.36
CA VAL A 814 -8.51 22.67 -42.54
C VAL A 814 -8.55 21.31 -43.22
N ASP A 815 -7.46 20.57 -43.07
CA ASP A 815 -7.35 19.17 -43.47
C ASP A 815 -7.92 18.25 -42.38
N MET A 816 -8.88 17.40 -42.75
CA MET A 816 -9.58 16.47 -41.85
C MET A 816 -9.17 15.00 -42.06
N HIS A 817 -8.19 14.68 -42.92
CA HIS A 817 -7.83 13.30 -43.25
C HIS A 817 -7.30 12.50 -42.05
N ALA A 818 -6.58 13.16 -41.14
CA ALA A 818 -5.96 12.54 -39.98
C ALA A 818 -5.93 13.52 -38.79
N PRO A 819 -7.08 13.80 -38.15
CA PRO A 819 -7.17 14.76 -37.06
C PRO A 819 -6.37 14.33 -35.83
N LEU A 820 -5.95 15.33 -35.05
CA LEU A 820 -5.45 15.17 -33.69
C LEU A 820 -6.62 15.39 -32.71
N MET A 821 -6.96 14.39 -31.91
CA MET A 821 -8.13 14.49 -31.01
C MET A 821 -7.73 14.89 -29.59
N LEU A 822 -8.47 15.84 -29.00
CA LEU A 822 -8.38 16.20 -27.59
C LEU A 822 -9.68 15.83 -26.88
N LEU A 823 -9.63 14.89 -25.93
CA LEU A 823 -10.73 14.62 -25.02
C LEU A 823 -10.61 15.53 -23.79
N ALA A 824 -11.43 16.58 -23.73
CA ALA A 824 -11.48 17.52 -22.62
C ALA A 824 -12.28 16.95 -21.45
N ASN A 825 -11.58 16.43 -20.44
CA ASN A 825 -12.14 15.68 -19.32
C ASN A 825 -11.79 16.24 -17.93
N MET A 826 -11.15 17.41 -17.84
CA MET A 826 -10.75 17.98 -16.55
C MET A 826 -11.91 18.22 -15.58
N GLU A 827 -13.10 18.61 -16.08
CA GLU A 827 -14.30 18.81 -15.26
C GLU A 827 -14.75 17.53 -14.53
N THR A 828 -14.48 16.36 -15.11
CA THR A 828 -14.87 15.05 -14.58
C THR A 828 -13.82 14.41 -13.67
N THR A 829 -12.65 15.05 -13.52
CA THR A 829 -11.50 14.53 -12.75
C THR A 829 -11.45 15.10 -11.33
N LEU A 830 -12.12 16.22 -11.07
CA LEU A 830 -12.18 16.85 -9.75
C LEU A 830 -13.34 16.32 -8.91
N LYS A 831 -13.16 16.28 -7.58
CA LYS A 831 -14.22 15.93 -6.62
C LYS A 831 -15.15 17.12 -6.38
N GLU A 832 -16.44 16.87 -6.12
CA GLU A 832 -17.31 17.88 -5.53
C GLU A 832 -16.74 18.29 -4.16
N PRO A 833 -16.73 19.59 -3.82
CA PRO A 833 -17.40 20.72 -4.47
C PRO A 833 -16.51 21.51 -5.46
N PHE A 834 -15.33 20.98 -5.79
CA PHE A 834 -14.36 21.68 -6.64
C PHE A 834 -14.71 21.58 -8.12
N SER A 835 -15.31 20.47 -8.55
CA SER A 835 -15.84 20.28 -9.91
C SER A 835 -16.92 21.31 -10.29
N SER A 836 -17.69 21.81 -9.31
CA SER A 836 -18.75 22.81 -9.52
C SER A 836 -18.32 24.25 -9.20
N ASN A 837 -17.08 24.46 -8.73
CA ASN A 837 -16.61 25.79 -8.35
C ASN A 837 -16.35 26.69 -9.57
N THR A 838 -16.99 27.85 -9.62
CA THR A 838 -16.93 28.77 -10.76
C THR A 838 -15.53 29.30 -11.05
N ARG A 839 -14.69 29.53 -10.04
CA ARG A 839 -13.30 29.99 -10.24
C ARG A 839 -12.45 28.90 -10.88
N ILE A 840 -12.58 27.67 -10.39
CA ILE A 840 -11.85 26.52 -10.93
C ILE A 840 -12.28 26.24 -12.38
N LEU A 841 -13.58 26.22 -12.65
CA LEU A 841 -14.12 26.04 -14.01
C LEU A 841 -13.60 27.08 -14.99
N ARG A 842 -13.54 28.37 -14.60
CA ARG A 842 -12.96 29.43 -15.45
C ARG A 842 -11.49 29.17 -15.78
N THR A 843 -10.70 28.70 -14.80
CA THR A 843 -9.28 28.36 -15.03
C THR A 843 -9.13 27.15 -15.94
N ILE A 844 -9.95 26.11 -15.76
CA ILE A 844 -10.00 24.94 -16.64
C ILE A 844 -10.33 25.37 -18.08
N HIS A 845 -11.35 26.20 -18.27
CA HIS A 845 -11.75 26.68 -19.60
C HIS A 845 -10.65 27.50 -20.29
N ARG A 846 -9.95 28.37 -19.55
CA ARG A 846 -8.79 29.10 -20.08
C ARG A 846 -7.67 28.14 -20.48
N ALA A 847 -7.31 27.21 -19.60
CA ALA A 847 -6.28 26.21 -19.86
C ALA A 847 -6.61 25.36 -21.10
N GLN A 848 -7.87 24.96 -21.26
CA GLN A 848 -8.34 24.21 -22.42
C GLN A 848 -8.14 25.00 -23.73
N GLN A 849 -8.48 26.30 -23.75
CA GLN A 849 -8.27 27.14 -24.94
C GLN A 849 -6.78 27.29 -25.29
N GLU A 850 -5.92 27.48 -24.28
CA GLU A 850 -4.46 27.55 -24.47
C GLU A 850 -3.90 26.22 -24.98
N LEU A 851 -4.41 25.10 -24.49
CA LEU A 851 -4.04 23.76 -24.94
C LEU A 851 -4.45 23.52 -26.40
N GLN A 852 -5.68 23.86 -26.78
CA GLN A 852 -6.17 23.76 -28.16
C GLN A 852 -5.30 24.58 -29.12
N HIS A 853 -4.98 25.82 -28.76
CA HIS A 853 -4.05 26.65 -29.54
C HIS A 853 -2.67 26.03 -29.67
N SER A 854 -2.15 25.43 -28.60
CA SER A 854 -0.85 24.78 -28.65
C SER A 854 -0.87 23.50 -29.50
N MET A 855 -1.97 22.74 -29.46
CA MET A 855 -2.17 21.56 -30.30
C MET A 855 -2.28 21.91 -31.78
N ALA A 856 -2.98 22.99 -32.13
CA ALA A 856 -3.09 23.47 -33.51
C ALA A 856 -1.74 23.87 -34.14
N LYS A 857 -0.74 24.19 -33.31
CA LYS A 857 0.63 24.48 -33.74
C LYS A 857 1.49 23.22 -33.98
N LEU A 858 1.09 22.05 -33.45
CA LEU A 858 1.83 20.80 -33.67
C LEU A 858 1.81 20.41 -35.15
N TYR A 859 0.64 20.56 -35.78
CA TYR A 859 0.43 20.30 -37.21
C TYR A 859 -0.42 21.43 -37.82
N PRO A 860 0.20 22.54 -38.27
CA PRO A 860 -0.53 23.67 -38.83
C PRO A 860 -1.42 23.27 -40.02
N GLY A 861 -2.68 23.69 -39.99
CA GLY A 861 -3.67 23.39 -41.04
C GLY A 861 -4.29 22.00 -40.97
N GLN A 862 -3.92 21.17 -40.00
CA GLN A 862 -4.60 19.91 -39.69
C GLN A 862 -5.62 20.08 -38.57
N LEU A 863 -6.72 19.34 -38.66
CA LEU A 863 -7.83 19.40 -37.72
C LEU A 863 -7.41 18.97 -36.30
N VAL A 864 -7.67 19.85 -35.33
CA VAL A 864 -7.66 19.53 -33.89
C VAL A 864 -9.09 19.33 -33.43
N LEU A 865 -9.47 18.07 -33.23
CA LEU A 865 -10.83 17.68 -32.88
C LEU A 865 -11.01 17.67 -31.36
N SER A 866 -11.58 18.74 -30.81
CA SER A 866 -11.78 18.86 -29.36
C SER A 866 -13.16 18.35 -28.93
N VAL A 867 -13.18 17.18 -28.27
CA VAL A 867 -14.39 16.51 -27.80
C VAL A 867 -14.60 16.76 -26.31
N SER A 868 -15.77 17.29 -25.94
CA SER A 868 -16.12 17.45 -24.52
C SER A 868 -16.53 16.11 -23.91
N ALA A 869 -15.88 15.70 -22.82
CA ALA A 869 -16.26 14.50 -22.07
C ALA A 869 -17.70 14.59 -21.54
N SER A 870 -18.16 15.80 -21.17
CA SER A 870 -19.53 16.00 -20.69
C SER A 870 -20.59 15.65 -21.74
N VAL A 871 -20.41 16.06 -23.00
CA VAL A 871 -21.32 15.72 -24.11
C VAL A 871 -21.21 14.25 -24.48
N LEU A 872 -19.98 13.73 -24.52
CA LEU A 872 -19.72 12.32 -24.82
C LEU A 872 -20.42 11.39 -23.83
N TYR A 873 -20.33 11.70 -22.52
CA TYR A 873 -20.94 10.90 -21.46
C TYR A 873 -22.47 10.93 -21.56
N HIS A 874 -23.06 12.08 -21.89
CA HIS A 874 -24.51 12.22 -22.09
C HIS A 874 -25.02 11.22 -23.14
N ARG A 875 -24.44 11.25 -24.34
CA ARG A 875 -24.85 10.39 -25.45
C ARG A 875 -24.56 8.93 -25.19
N MET A 876 -23.47 8.64 -24.48
CA MET A 876 -23.13 7.29 -24.06
C MET A 876 -24.19 6.73 -23.11
N VAL A 877 -24.66 7.51 -22.14
CA VAL A 877 -25.79 7.14 -21.27
C VAL A 877 -27.04 6.84 -22.10
N ASP A 878 -27.41 7.71 -23.05
CA ASP A 878 -28.59 7.53 -23.90
C ASP A 878 -28.51 6.20 -24.70
N LYS A 879 -27.36 5.90 -25.31
CA LYS A 879 -27.13 4.64 -26.03
C LYS A 879 -27.19 3.42 -25.10
N VAL A 880 -26.59 3.46 -23.91
CA VAL A 880 -26.64 2.34 -22.95
C VAL A 880 -28.06 2.06 -22.50
N VAL A 881 -28.81 3.11 -22.16
CA VAL A 881 -30.21 3.05 -21.72
C VAL A 881 -31.11 2.49 -22.84
N GLN A 882 -30.88 2.88 -24.10
CA GLN A 882 -31.55 2.33 -25.27
C GLN A 882 -31.23 0.85 -25.49
N ILE A 883 -29.95 0.45 -25.41
CA ILE A 883 -29.52 -0.95 -25.56
C ILE A 883 -30.11 -1.83 -24.45
N ASN A 884 -30.18 -1.32 -23.21
CA ASN A 884 -30.71 -2.06 -22.07
C ASN A 884 -32.24 -1.97 -21.92
N HIS A 885 -32.93 -1.25 -22.81
CA HIS A 885 -34.39 -1.05 -22.80
C HIS A 885 -34.95 -0.52 -21.47
N VAL A 886 -34.24 0.43 -20.84
CA VAL A 886 -34.67 1.08 -19.59
C VAL A 886 -34.95 2.56 -19.82
N PRO A 887 -35.72 3.25 -18.94
CA PRO A 887 -35.85 4.69 -19.03
C PRO A 887 -34.60 5.40 -18.49
N ARG A 888 -34.39 6.63 -18.95
CA ARG A 888 -33.27 7.49 -18.52
C ARG A 888 -33.44 7.99 -17.09
N GLU A 889 -34.66 8.32 -16.68
CA GLU A 889 -34.94 8.76 -15.31
C GLU A 889 -34.98 7.56 -14.36
N VAL A 890 -34.40 7.71 -13.18
CA VAL A 890 -34.39 6.66 -12.17
C VAL A 890 -35.82 6.42 -11.70
N GLN A 891 -36.31 5.20 -11.85
CA GLN A 891 -37.67 4.85 -11.45
C GLN A 891 -37.80 4.70 -9.93
N VAL A 892 -38.98 5.02 -9.39
CA VAL A 892 -39.35 4.78 -7.98
C VAL A 892 -40.66 3.97 -7.97
N PRO A 893 -40.67 2.68 -7.58
CA PRO A 893 -39.54 1.87 -7.14
C PRO A 893 -38.56 1.55 -8.28
N ARG A 894 -37.27 1.40 -7.95
CA ARG A 894 -36.21 1.17 -8.94
C ARG A 894 -36.36 -0.20 -9.59
N LYS A 895 -36.56 -0.22 -10.91
CA LYS A 895 -36.56 -1.45 -11.73
C LYS A 895 -35.30 -1.46 -12.59
N LEU A 896 -34.53 -2.53 -12.51
CA LEU A 896 -33.26 -2.68 -13.24
C LEU A 896 -33.50 -3.37 -14.58
N GLY A 897 -32.75 -2.97 -15.61
CA GLY A 897 -32.71 -3.67 -16.89
C GLY A 897 -32.07 -5.06 -16.77
N GLU A 898 -32.18 -5.86 -17.83
CA GLU A 898 -31.64 -7.23 -17.87
C GLU A 898 -30.10 -7.23 -17.96
N MET A 899 -29.54 -6.31 -18.74
CA MET A 899 -28.11 -6.24 -19.01
C MET A 899 -27.37 -5.42 -17.95
N MET A 900 -26.06 -5.64 -17.87
CA MET A 900 -25.15 -4.85 -17.03
C MET A 900 -24.18 -4.03 -17.88
N CYS A 901 -23.87 -2.82 -17.43
CA CYS A 901 -22.85 -1.96 -18.01
C CYS A 901 -21.50 -2.25 -17.34
N VAL A 902 -20.47 -2.48 -18.15
CA VAL A 902 -19.10 -2.76 -17.69
C VAL A 902 -18.14 -1.77 -18.33
N PRO A 903 -17.91 -0.60 -17.69
CA PRO A 903 -16.83 0.29 -18.07
C PRO A 903 -15.48 -0.37 -17.81
N TYR A 904 -14.55 -0.31 -18.76
CA TYR A 904 -13.19 -0.83 -18.58
C TYR A 904 -12.08 0.19 -18.91
N GLY A 905 -12.46 1.40 -19.30
CA GLY A 905 -11.57 2.54 -19.51
C GLY A 905 -11.53 3.56 -18.37
N LYS A 906 -10.96 4.74 -18.66
CA LYS A 906 -10.90 5.88 -17.72
C LYS A 906 -12.25 6.61 -17.61
N ILE A 907 -13.10 6.52 -18.63
CA ILE A 907 -14.44 7.12 -18.69
C ILE A 907 -15.47 6.34 -17.85
N LEU A 908 -16.38 7.05 -17.18
CA LEU A 908 -17.43 6.49 -16.29
C LEU A 908 -16.90 5.70 -15.09
N ARG A 909 -15.59 5.79 -14.81
CA ARG A 909 -14.94 5.15 -13.67
C ARG A 909 -15.50 5.76 -12.38
N GLY A 910 -16.36 5.02 -11.70
CA GLY A 910 -17.00 5.47 -10.45
C GLY A 910 -18.37 6.12 -10.61
N GLY A 911 -18.94 6.15 -11.81
CA GLY A 911 -20.34 6.52 -12.03
C GLY A 911 -21.27 5.30 -12.10
N VAL A 912 -22.58 5.53 -11.99
CA VAL A 912 -23.61 4.49 -12.18
C VAL A 912 -24.58 4.88 -13.29
N MET A 913 -24.86 3.92 -14.17
CA MET A 913 -25.86 4.09 -15.23
C MET A 913 -27.29 4.06 -14.66
N PRO A 914 -28.19 4.93 -15.15
CA PRO A 914 -29.59 4.90 -14.75
C PRO A 914 -30.22 3.52 -14.98
N ASN A 915 -30.94 3.03 -13.97
CA ASN A 915 -31.67 1.75 -14.01
C ASN A 915 -30.85 0.53 -14.52
N THR A 916 -29.52 0.59 -14.46
CA THR A 916 -28.61 -0.43 -15.02
C THR A 916 -27.53 -0.81 -14.01
N VAL A 917 -27.34 -2.11 -13.78
CA VAL A 917 -26.23 -2.60 -12.93
C VAL A 917 -24.91 -2.20 -13.57
N THR A 918 -24.07 -1.48 -12.83
CA THR A 918 -22.80 -0.93 -13.37
C THR A 918 -21.61 -1.41 -12.55
N LYS A 919 -20.74 -2.23 -13.15
CA LYS A 919 -19.51 -2.72 -12.50
C LYS A 919 -18.31 -2.46 -13.40
N THR A 920 -17.39 -1.62 -12.93
CA THR A 920 -16.17 -1.25 -13.64
C THR A 920 -15.14 -2.37 -13.53
N ILE A 921 -14.41 -2.63 -14.63
CA ILE A 921 -13.12 -3.32 -14.58
C ILE A 921 -12.04 -2.25 -14.42
N HIS A 922 -11.32 -2.32 -13.32
CA HIS A 922 -10.27 -1.37 -12.96
C HIS A 922 -8.97 -1.77 -13.65
N THR A 923 -8.76 -1.23 -14.84
CA THR A 923 -7.53 -1.39 -15.62
C THR A 923 -6.72 -0.10 -15.66
N ASP A 924 -5.41 -0.22 -15.88
CA ASP A 924 -4.58 0.90 -16.33
C ASP A 924 -3.57 0.48 -17.38
N LYS A 925 -3.04 1.46 -18.11
CA LYS A 925 -1.88 1.28 -18.97
C LYS A 925 -0.63 1.49 -18.11
N VAL A 926 0.20 0.47 -18.00
CA VAL A 926 1.41 0.46 -17.19
C VAL A 926 2.62 0.37 -18.10
N TYR A 927 3.52 1.33 -17.99
CA TYR A 927 4.80 1.36 -18.70
C TYR A 927 5.90 0.67 -17.88
N ASP A 928 6.83 0.05 -18.60
CA ASP A 928 8.09 -0.40 -18.01
C ASP A 928 8.93 0.80 -17.56
N PRO A 929 9.82 0.66 -16.55
CA PRO A 929 10.64 1.78 -16.05
C PRO A 929 11.50 2.49 -17.11
N ASP A 930 11.85 1.79 -18.20
CA ASP A 930 12.62 2.32 -19.33
C ASP A 930 11.74 3.03 -20.39
N LEU A 931 10.42 2.98 -20.22
CA LEU A 931 9.39 3.54 -21.08
C LEU A 931 9.35 2.96 -22.51
N ILE A 932 10.02 1.82 -22.76
CA ILE A 932 10.07 1.17 -24.08
C ILE A 932 8.82 0.32 -24.31
N GLY A 933 8.42 -0.44 -23.29
CA GLY A 933 7.24 -1.30 -23.30
C GLY A 933 6.08 -0.77 -22.48
N CYS A 934 4.87 -1.24 -22.79
CA CYS A 934 3.71 -1.04 -21.95
C CYS A 934 2.77 -2.25 -22.00
N SER A 935 1.99 -2.43 -20.95
CA SER A 935 0.98 -3.48 -20.87
C SER A 935 -0.29 -2.96 -20.16
N VAL A 936 -1.37 -3.73 -20.22
CA VAL A 936 -2.62 -3.42 -19.51
C VAL A 936 -2.71 -4.31 -18.29
N GLU A 937 -2.69 -3.69 -17.11
CA GLU A 937 -2.68 -4.37 -15.82
C GLU A 937 -3.90 -3.96 -14.97
N ALA A 938 -4.11 -4.68 -13.86
CA ALA A 938 -5.11 -4.27 -12.89
C ALA A 938 -4.63 -3.01 -12.16
N PHE A 939 -5.53 -2.05 -11.93
CA PHE A 939 -5.18 -0.86 -11.15
C PHE A 939 -4.74 -1.26 -9.72
N PRO A 940 -3.76 -0.57 -9.11
CA PRO A 940 -3.24 -0.91 -7.80
C PRO A 940 -4.33 -1.15 -6.73
N ASN A 941 -4.08 -2.13 -5.87
CA ASN A 941 -4.98 -2.58 -4.80
C ASN A 941 -6.33 -3.20 -5.24
N TYR A 942 -6.61 -3.35 -6.54
CA TYR A 942 -7.73 -4.14 -7.04
C TYR A 942 -7.30 -5.58 -7.35
N THR A 943 -8.26 -6.50 -7.40
CA THR A 943 -7.98 -7.89 -7.78
C THR A 943 -7.43 -7.99 -9.21
N PRO A 944 -6.62 -9.02 -9.53
CA PRO A 944 -6.12 -9.26 -10.89
C PRO A 944 -7.25 -9.29 -11.94
N LEU A 945 -6.94 -8.87 -13.18
CA LEU A 945 -7.93 -8.80 -14.28
C LEU A 945 -8.73 -10.08 -14.49
N PRO A 946 -8.13 -11.30 -14.46
CA PRO A 946 -8.91 -12.54 -14.58
C PRO A 946 -9.95 -12.70 -13.48
N THR A 947 -9.65 -12.30 -12.24
CA THR A 947 -10.58 -12.35 -11.12
C THR A 947 -11.69 -11.31 -11.27
N GLN A 948 -11.38 -10.11 -11.78
CA GLN A 948 -12.40 -9.12 -12.11
C GLN A 948 -13.36 -9.65 -13.18
N VAL A 949 -12.87 -10.31 -14.23
CA VAL A 949 -13.71 -10.95 -15.26
C VAL A 949 -14.60 -12.05 -14.69
N LYS A 950 -14.07 -12.91 -13.79
CA LYS A 950 -14.88 -13.89 -13.06
C LYS A 950 -15.97 -13.22 -12.22
N THR A 951 -15.67 -12.09 -11.61
CA THR A 951 -16.66 -11.31 -10.85
C THR A 951 -17.78 -10.79 -11.76
N ILE A 952 -17.45 -10.31 -12.97
CA ILE A 952 -18.44 -9.93 -13.99
C ILE A 952 -19.31 -11.13 -14.38
N LYS A 953 -18.71 -12.32 -14.58
CA LYS A 953 -19.46 -13.55 -14.86
C LYS A 953 -20.45 -13.90 -13.73
N SER A 954 -20.03 -13.75 -12.46
CA SER A 954 -20.85 -14.03 -11.28
C SER A 954 -22.07 -13.11 -11.11
N PHE A 955 -22.16 -11.98 -11.81
CA PHE A 955 -23.42 -11.21 -11.86
C PHE A 955 -24.54 -11.92 -12.64
N GLY A 956 -24.21 -12.93 -13.47
CA GLY A 956 -25.20 -13.71 -14.21
C GLY A 956 -25.95 -12.93 -15.30
N ARG A 957 -25.42 -11.79 -15.77
CA ARG A 957 -26.10 -10.87 -16.68
C ARG A 957 -25.35 -10.72 -18.02
N PRO A 958 -26.06 -10.50 -19.14
CA PRO A 958 -25.42 -10.07 -20.38
C PRO A 958 -24.73 -8.71 -20.22
N VAL A 959 -23.58 -8.53 -20.88
CA VAL A 959 -22.68 -7.41 -20.67
C VAL A 959 -22.69 -6.43 -21.84
N ILE A 960 -22.81 -5.14 -21.53
CA ILE A 960 -22.51 -4.01 -22.40
C ILE A 960 -21.14 -3.48 -21.97
N LEU A 961 -20.12 -3.68 -22.82
CA LEU A 961 -18.77 -3.16 -22.57
C LEU A 961 -18.70 -1.69 -22.96
N VAL A 962 -18.05 -0.86 -22.14
CA VAL A 962 -17.96 0.59 -22.38
C VAL A 962 -16.53 1.12 -22.23
N ASP A 963 -16.09 1.93 -23.19
CA ASP A 963 -14.76 2.56 -23.21
C ASP A 963 -14.77 3.96 -23.83
N ASP A 964 -13.66 4.67 -23.69
CA ASP A 964 -13.48 6.03 -24.18
C ASP A 964 -13.26 6.12 -25.68
N VAL A 965 -12.13 5.57 -26.13
CA VAL A 965 -11.65 5.70 -27.49
C VAL A 965 -11.10 4.35 -27.92
N LEU A 966 -11.65 3.80 -29.01
CA LEU A 966 -11.09 2.63 -29.65
C LEU A 966 -10.26 3.05 -30.86
N ASN A 967 -8.95 3.20 -30.63
CA ASN A 967 -7.97 3.63 -31.63
C ASN A 967 -7.06 2.48 -32.12
N ARG A 968 -6.01 2.85 -32.87
CA ARG A 968 -4.99 1.95 -33.43
C ARG A 968 -4.34 1.01 -32.42
N SER A 969 -4.21 1.39 -31.15
CA SER A 969 -3.57 0.53 -30.15
C SER A 969 -4.46 -0.64 -29.73
N GLY A 970 -5.78 -0.45 -29.66
CA GLY A 970 -6.77 -1.44 -29.24
C GLY A 970 -6.43 -2.20 -27.94
N ILE A 971 -5.44 -1.76 -27.17
CA ILE A 971 -4.65 -2.68 -26.34
C ILE A 971 -5.48 -3.23 -25.17
N ARG A 972 -6.31 -2.39 -24.55
CA ARG A 972 -7.21 -2.79 -23.46
C ARG A 972 -8.18 -3.88 -23.89
N ILE A 973 -8.91 -3.68 -24.99
CA ILE A 973 -9.89 -4.68 -25.43
C ILE A 973 -9.21 -5.94 -25.96
N SER A 974 -8.07 -5.80 -26.65
CA SER A 974 -7.27 -6.95 -27.10
C SER A 974 -6.74 -7.79 -25.94
N THR A 975 -6.43 -7.18 -24.79
CA THR A 975 -6.06 -7.89 -23.56
C THR A 975 -7.27 -8.52 -22.85
N LEU A 976 -8.39 -7.82 -22.77
CA LEU A 976 -9.57 -8.25 -21.99
C LEU A 976 -10.47 -9.26 -22.74
N ALA A 977 -10.67 -9.10 -24.05
CA ALA A 977 -11.57 -9.94 -24.83
C ALA A 977 -11.25 -11.44 -24.74
N PRO A 978 -9.97 -11.89 -24.83
CA PRO A 978 -9.62 -13.29 -24.62
C PRO A 978 -9.99 -13.81 -23.23
N MET A 979 -9.91 -12.97 -22.19
CA MET A 979 -10.29 -13.35 -20.83
C MET A 979 -11.80 -13.53 -20.70
N PHE A 980 -12.59 -12.61 -21.28
CA PHE A 980 -14.05 -12.72 -21.31
C PHE A 980 -14.54 -13.97 -22.05
N LEU A 981 -13.92 -14.28 -23.20
CA LEU A 981 -14.26 -15.47 -23.99
C LEU A 981 -13.94 -16.75 -23.23
N ARG A 982 -12.77 -16.82 -22.57
CA ARG A 982 -12.35 -17.99 -21.77
C ARG A 982 -13.29 -18.27 -20.59
N GLU A 983 -13.74 -17.22 -19.91
CA GLU A 983 -14.67 -17.33 -18.77
C GLU A 983 -16.15 -17.44 -19.21
N GLY A 984 -16.44 -17.39 -20.52
CA GLY A 984 -17.79 -17.51 -21.07
C GLY A 984 -18.73 -16.36 -20.70
N VAL A 985 -18.21 -15.12 -20.69
CA VAL A 985 -19.02 -13.91 -20.44
C VAL A 985 -19.82 -13.55 -21.71
N ASN A 986 -21.13 -13.36 -21.56
CA ASN A 986 -22.03 -13.02 -22.66
C ASN A 986 -21.95 -11.52 -22.99
N ILE A 987 -21.02 -11.13 -23.86
CA ILE A 987 -20.90 -9.75 -24.35
C ILE A 987 -21.95 -9.53 -25.44
N LYS A 988 -22.94 -8.66 -25.16
CA LYS A 988 -23.99 -8.32 -26.13
C LYS A 988 -23.55 -7.24 -27.10
N LYS A 989 -22.88 -6.22 -26.58
CA LYS A 989 -22.45 -5.07 -27.37
C LYS A 989 -21.27 -4.36 -26.71
N LEU A 990 -20.37 -3.84 -27.52
CA LEU A 990 -19.31 -2.94 -27.08
C LEU A 990 -19.62 -1.54 -27.59
N LEU A 991 -19.71 -0.58 -26.67
CA LEU A 991 -19.99 0.81 -26.96
C LEU A 991 -18.77 1.66 -26.60
N VAL A 992 -18.24 2.41 -27.55
CA VAL A 992 -17.16 3.37 -27.28
C VAL A 992 -17.60 4.81 -27.52
N GLY A 993 -16.93 5.76 -26.89
CA GLY A 993 -17.15 7.17 -27.17
C GLY A 993 -16.78 7.49 -28.62
N VAL A 994 -15.53 7.26 -28.99
CA VAL A 994 -15.02 7.48 -30.36
C VAL A 994 -14.44 6.19 -30.91
N MET A 995 -14.88 5.79 -32.11
CA MET A 995 -14.36 4.62 -32.82
C MET A 995 -13.67 5.04 -34.11
N THR A 996 -12.46 4.52 -34.36
CA THR A 996 -11.80 4.68 -35.66
C THR A 996 -12.07 3.53 -36.62
N GLY A 997 -11.75 3.70 -37.90
CA GLY A 997 -11.78 2.61 -38.88
C GLY A 997 -10.98 1.39 -38.42
N TYR A 998 -9.74 1.62 -37.96
CA TYR A 998 -8.93 0.54 -37.38
C TYR A 998 -9.57 -0.07 -36.13
N GLY A 999 -10.15 0.74 -35.24
CA GLY A 999 -10.86 0.23 -34.07
C GLY A 999 -12.02 -0.70 -34.44
N ARG A 1000 -12.75 -0.38 -35.52
CA ARG A 1000 -13.80 -1.24 -36.07
C ARG A 1000 -13.25 -2.58 -36.58
N ASP A 1001 -12.10 -2.56 -37.25
CA ASP A 1001 -11.43 -3.77 -37.75
C ASP A 1001 -10.95 -4.65 -36.58
N VAL A 1002 -10.45 -4.05 -35.49
CA VAL A 1002 -10.09 -4.76 -34.26
C VAL A 1002 -11.31 -5.50 -33.70
N LEU A 1003 -12.46 -4.85 -33.57
CA LEU A 1003 -13.67 -5.52 -33.08
C LEU A 1003 -14.13 -6.65 -34.00
N ALA A 1004 -14.07 -6.44 -35.32
CA ALA A 1004 -14.42 -7.46 -36.29
C ALA A 1004 -13.50 -8.69 -36.16
N SER A 1005 -12.19 -8.48 -35.98
CA SER A 1005 -11.21 -9.57 -35.77
C SER A 1005 -11.42 -10.34 -34.46
N LEU A 1006 -11.97 -9.69 -33.43
CA LEU A 1006 -12.33 -10.30 -32.15
C LEU A 1006 -13.74 -10.93 -32.17
N GLY A 1007 -14.50 -10.81 -33.26
CA GLY A 1007 -15.87 -11.32 -33.36
C GLY A 1007 -16.88 -10.59 -32.46
N LEU A 1008 -16.61 -9.34 -32.09
CA LEU A 1008 -17.45 -8.54 -31.20
C LEU A 1008 -18.31 -7.54 -31.98
N SER A 1009 -19.57 -7.36 -31.56
CA SER A 1009 -20.45 -6.32 -32.10
C SER A 1009 -20.15 -4.98 -31.43
N GLY A 1010 -19.73 -3.99 -32.23
CA GLY A 1010 -19.37 -2.64 -31.79
C GLY A 1010 -20.38 -1.57 -32.21
N ASP A 1011 -20.45 -0.50 -31.43
CA ASP A 1011 -21.13 0.76 -31.75
C ASP A 1011 -20.37 1.91 -31.09
N SER A 1012 -20.57 3.13 -31.57
CA SER A 1012 -19.91 4.31 -31.02
C SER A 1012 -20.84 5.51 -30.95
N VAL A 1013 -20.46 6.49 -30.12
CA VAL A 1013 -21.11 7.80 -30.13
C VAL A 1013 -20.67 8.58 -31.38
N TYR A 1014 -19.37 8.59 -31.66
CA TYR A 1014 -18.78 9.21 -32.84
C TYR A 1014 -17.91 8.22 -33.61
N TYR A 1015 -17.87 8.37 -34.92
CA TYR A 1015 -17.02 7.60 -35.82
C TYR A 1015 -16.05 8.54 -36.55
N VAL A 1016 -14.75 8.28 -36.42
CA VAL A 1016 -13.69 9.08 -37.05
C VAL A 1016 -12.85 8.14 -37.91
N PRO A 1017 -12.98 8.17 -39.25
CA PRO A 1017 -12.41 7.13 -40.13
C PRO A 1017 -10.93 6.86 -39.90
N ASN A 1018 -10.14 7.92 -39.80
CA ASN A 1018 -8.71 7.89 -39.53
C ASN A 1018 -8.36 8.94 -38.48
N MET A 1019 -7.34 8.70 -37.67
CA MET A 1019 -6.93 9.58 -36.58
C MET A 1019 -5.42 9.51 -36.43
N ARG A 1020 -4.76 10.66 -36.33
CA ARG A 1020 -3.30 10.72 -36.17
C ARG A 1020 -2.90 10.28 -34.78
N ASP A 1021 -3.42 10.99 -33.78
CA ASP A 1021 -3.22 10.71 -32.36
C ASP A 1021 -4.35 11.28 -31.52
N TRP A 1022 -4.37 10.93 -30.24
CA TRP A 1022 -5.33 11.51 -29.29
C TRP A 1022 -4.73 11.68 -27.90
N PHE A 1023 -5.27 12.67 -27.17
CA PHE A 1023 -4.90 12.92 -25.79
C PHE A 1023 -6.14 13.11 -24.92
N ALA A 1024 -6.12 12.54 -23.72
CA ALA A 1024 -6.99 12.98 -22.64
C ALA A 1024 -6.34 14.17 -21.93
N GLU A 1025 -7.07 15.27 -21.78
CA GLU A 1025 -6.58 16.51 -21.16
C GLU A 1025 -5.96 16.25 -19.78
N SER A 1026 -6.63 15.49 -18.92
CA SER A 1026 -6.13 15.16 -17.58
C SER A 1026 -4.83 14.36 -17.60
N SER A 1027 -4.59 13.53 -18.63
CA SER A 1027 -3.36 12.73 -18.75
C SER A 1027 -2.15 13.56 -19.19
N LEU A 1028 -2.36 14.79 -19.68
CA LEU A 1028 -1.28 15.73 -19.99
C LEU A 1028 -0.87 16.57 -18.78
N TYR A 1029 -1.67 16.61 -17.71
CA TYR A 1029 -1.44 17.47 -16.56
C TYR A 1029 -0.79 16.66 -15.40
N PRO A 1030 0.49 16.89 -15.09
CA PRO A 1030 1.18 16.14 -14.04
C PRO A 1030 0.56 16.43 -12.66
N PHE A 1031 0.61 15.45 -11.75
CA PHE A 1031 -0.11 15.43 -10.46
C PHE A 1031 -1.63 15.30 -10.53
N ILE A 1032 -2.23 15.45 -11.71
CA ILE A 1032 -3.68 15.31 -11.92
C ILE A 1032 -3.99 13.96 -12.55
N GLY A 1033 -3.30 13.59 -13.63
CA GLY A 1033 -3.44 12.30 -14.29
C GLY A 1033 -2.16 11.91 -15.04
N GLY A 1034 -2.25 10.82 -15.80
CA GLY A 1034 -1.12 10.21 -16.49
C GLY A 1034 -1.39 8.74 -16.82
N ASP A 1035 -0.35 8.04 -17.25
CA ASP A 1035 -0.31 6.57 -17.35
C ASP A 1035 0.69 6.03 -16.32
N GLN A 1036 0.46 4.85 -15.75
CA GLN A 1036 1.29 4.35 -14.65
C GLN A 1036 2.67 3.88 -15.13
N VAL A 1037 3.65 3.91 -14.23
CA VAL A 1037 4.96 3.29 -14.41
C VAL A 1037 5.15 2.19 -13.38
N ARG A 1038 5.61 1.02 -13.81
CA ARG A 1038 5.87 -0.09 -12.90
C ARG A 1038 7.01 0.27 -11.96
N ARG A 1039 6.72 0.35 -10.66
CA ARG A 1039 7.67 0.55 -9.56
C ARG A 1039 7.26 -0.33 -8.39
N ASP A 1040 8.24 -0.84 -7.65
CA ASP A 1040 7.96 -1.70 -6.49
C ASP A 1040 7.51 -0.90 -5.26
N GLN A 1041 7.77 0.41 -5.23
CA GLN A 1041 7.44 1.29 -4.11
C GLN A 1041 6.76 2.59 -4.56
N THR A 1042 5.69 2.96 -3.84
CA THR A 1042 5.03 4.26 -3.95
C THR A 1042 5.72 5.27 -3.03
N LYS A 1043 6.21 6.39 -3.59
CA LYS A 1043 6.95 7.41 -2.83
C LYS A 1043 6.07 8.29 -1.95
N VAL A 1044 4.86 8.59 -2.41
CA VAL A 1044 3.89 9.38 -1.66
C VAL A 1044 2.65 8.52 -1.47
N ALA A 1045 2.25 8.33 -0.21
CA ALA A 1045 1.07 7.55 0.12
C ALA A 1045 -0.16 8.08 -0.64
N GLY A 1046 -0.86 7.17 -1.32
CA GLY A 1046 -2.06 7.50 -2.11
C GLY A 1046 -1.82 8.07 -3.50
N LEU A 1047 -0.55 8.21 -3.95
CA LEU A 1047 -0.20 8.63 -5.31
C LEU A 1047 0.65 7.58 -6.01
N GLU A 1048 0.09 6.98 -7.06
CA GLU A 1048 0.82 5.98 -7.86
C GLU A 1048 1.81 6.65 -8.83
N PRO A 1049 3.00 6.06 -9.05
CA PRO A 1049 3.96 6.55 -10.03
C PRO A 1049 3.38 6.56 -11.45
N SER A 1050 3.57 7.66 -12.16
CA SER A 1050 3.03 7.86 -13.49
C SER A 1050 3.97 8.63 -14.40
N ILE A 1051 3.67 8.59 -15.69
CA ILE A 1051 4.27 9.43 -16.71
C ILE A 1051 3.19 10.25 -17.41
N ASN A 1052 3.61 11.43 -17.84
CA ASN A 1052 2.85 12.29 -18.74
C ASN A 1052 3.64 12.35 -20.05
N LEU A 1053 2.96 12.21 -21.19
CA LEU A 1053 3.58 12.19 -22.52
C LEU A 1053 4.01 13.59 -22.99
N ILE A 1054 4.76 14.30 -22.15
CA ILE A 1054 5.29 15.65 -22.34
C ILE A 1054 6.66 15.78 -21.68
N ARG A 1055 7.48 16.72 -22.15
CA ARG A 1055 8.76 17.04 -21.52
C ARG A 1055 8.54 17.78 -20.19
N PRO A 1056 9.40 17.61 -19.16
CA PRO A 1056 10.64 16.83 -19.16
C PRO A 1056 10.45 15.34 -18.82
N TYR A 1057 9.23 14.87 -18.52
CA TYR A 1057 8.98 13.51 -18.05
C TYR A 1057 9.18 12.46 -19.16
N THR A 1058 8.76 12.77 -20.39
CA THR A 1058 8.91 11.90 -21.54
C THR A 1058 9.05 12.73 -22.83
N ASN A 1059 9.65 12.16 -23.86
CA ASN A 1059 9.60 12.81 -25.18
C ASN A 1059 8.21 12.63 -25.80
N VAL A 1060 7.72 13.70 -26.42
CA VAL A 1060 6.48 13.68 -27.20
C VAL A 1060 6.77 12.89 -28.49
N ALA A 1061 6.37 11.62 -28.54
CA ALA A 1061 6.61 10.72 -29.68
C ALA A 1061 5.64 10.97 -30.85
N LEU A 1062 5.50 12.24 -31.27
CA LEU A 1062 4.67 12.64 -32.40
C LEU A 1062 5.54 12.77 -33.67
N GLU A 1063 5.25 11.97 -34.69
CA GLU A 1063 5.99 12.00 -35.95
C GLU A 1063 5.74 13.32 -36.71
N GLY A 1064 6.80 13.95 -37.22
CA GLY A 1064 6.70 15.16 -38.05
C GLY A 1064 6.47 16.48 -37.31
N VAL A 1065 6.52 16.49 -35.97
CA VAL A 1065 6.41 17.70 -35.15
C VAL A 1065 7.78 18.36 -34.98
N SER A 1066 7.84 19.70 -35.05
CA SER A 1066 9.08 20.44 -34.77
C SER A 1066 9.42 20.44 -33.28
N ASP A 1067 10.72 20.47 -32.96
CA ASP A 1067 11.16 20.47 -31.54
C ASP A 1067 10.59 21.67 -30.77
N ASP A 1068 10.49 22.83 -31.42
CA ASP A 1068 9.89 24.04 -30.84
C ASP A 1068 8.39 23.88 -30.55
N ALA A 1069 7.62 23.26 -31.45
CA ALA A 1069 6.19 23.03 -31.23
C ALA A 1069 5.96 22.00 -30.11
N ALA A 1070 6.75 20.92 -30.07
CA ALA A 1070 6.70 19.93 -28.99
C ALA A 1070 7.09 20.53 -27.64
N TYR A 1071 8.07 21.43 -27.63
CA TYR A 1071 8.50 22.19 -26.46
C TYR A 1071 7.37 23.11 -25.95
N ASP A 1072 6.81 23.94 -26.82
CA ASP A 1072 5.77 24.91 -26.45
C ASP A 1072 4.50 24.19 -25.96
N PHE A 1073 4.16 23.05 -26.58
CA PHE A 1073 3.10 22.15 -26.13
C PHE A 1073 3.36 21.61 -24.73
N SER A 1074 4.56 21.05 -24.48
CA SER A 1074 4.92 20.54 -23.16
C SER A 1074 4.86 21.64 -22.09
N ALA A 1075 5.40 22.82 -22.39
CA ALA A 1075 5.38 23.96 -21.48
C ALA A 1075 3.95 24.48 -21.22
N CYS A 1076 3.06 24.43 -22.23
CA CYS A 1076 1.64 24.75 -22.08
C CYS A 1076 0.96 23.81 -21.09
N CYS A 1077 1.15 22.49 -21.24
CA CYS A 1077 0.57 21.49 -20.35
C CYS A 1077 1.00 21.69 -18.88
N ILE A 1078 2.29 21.94 -18.61
CA ILE A 1078 2.76 22.13 -17.24
C ILE A 1078 2.24 23.46 -16.65
N ARG A 1079 2.21 24.56 -17.42
CA ARG A 1079 1.62 25.84 -16.97
C ARG A 1079 0.14 25.68 -16.63
N ASN A 1080 -0.61 25.00 -17.48
CA ASN A 1080 -2.03 24.76 -17.27
C ASN A 1080 -2.29 23.92 -16.02
N ALA A 1081 -1.55 22.82 -15.85
CA ALA A 1081 -1.63 21.99 -14.65
C ALA A 1081 -1.35 22.80 -13.38
N ARG A 1082 -0.28 23.61 -13.40
CA ARG A 1082 0.10 24.49 -12.28
C ARG A 1082 -1.00 25.50 -11.97
N ASP A 1083 -1.53 26.18 -12.97
CA ASP A 1083 -2.54 27.24 -12.78
C ASP A 1083 -3.85 26.66 -12.21
N VAL A 1084 -4.28 25.48 -12.70
CA VAL A 1084 -5.43 24.76 -12.15
C VAL A 1084 -5.17 24.35 -10.69
N LEU A 1085 -4.00 23.78 -10.40
CA LEU A 1085 -3.63 23.36 -9.04
C LEU A 1085 -3.52 24.54 -8.07
N LEU A 1086 -2.97 25.68 -8.49
CA LEU A 1086 -2.89 26.89 -7.65
C LEU A 1086 -4.27 27.39 -7.24
N VAL A 1087 -5.23 27.43 -8.16
CA VAL A 1087 -6.60 27.84 -7.83
C VAL A 1087 -7.28 26.77 -6.96
N LEU A 1088 -7.04 25.49 -7.22
CA LEU A 1088 -7.55 24.39 -6.40
C LEU A 1088 -7.02 24.47 -4.96
N GLU A 1089 -5.72 24.71 -4.78
CA GLU A 1089 -5.05 24.89 -3.49
C GLU A 1089 -5.62 26.09 -2.72
N GLN A 1090 -5.91 27.21 -3.41
CA GLN A 1090 -6.53 28.40 -2.81
C GLN A 1090 -7.96 28.13 -2.34
N GLU A 1091 -8.80 27.55 -3.18
CA GLU A 1091 -10.21 27.25 -2.85
C GLU A 1091 -10.30 26.16 -1.77
N TYR A 1092 -9.37 25.19 -1.80
CA TYR A 1092 -9.23 24.19 -0.75
C TYR A 1092 -8.87 24.85 0.58
N ARG A 1093 -7.86 25.74 0.60
CA ARG A 1093 -7.45 26.46 1.81
C ARG A 1093 -8.55 27.38 2.35
N ALA A 1094 -9.27 28.08 1.47
CA ALA A 1094 -10.38 28.94 1.85
C ALA A 1094 -11.50 28.16 2.54
N ARG A 1095 -11.76 26.92 2.10
CA ARG A 1095 -12.84 26.10 2.64
C ARG A 1095 -12.46 25.32 3.88
N PHE A 1096 -11.23 24.81 3.96
CA PHE A 1096 -10.81 23.85 4.99
C PHE A 1096 -9.74 24.38 5.94
N ALA A 1097 -9.28 25.62 5.77
CA ALA A 1097 -8.24 26.26 6.59
C ALA A 1097 -6.93 25.46 6.69
N ARG A 1098 -6.65 24.61 5.70
CA ARG A 1098 -5.45 23.78 5.61
C ARG A 1098 -4.90 23.83 4.18
N ASN A 1099 -3.60 23.55 4.02
CA ASN A 1099 -2.99 23.47 2.69
C ASN A 1099 -3.34 22.15 2.00
N LEU A 1100 -3.47 22.19 0.68
CA LEU A 1100 -3.60 21.02 -0.18
C LEU A 1100 -2.19 20.56 -0.57
N THR A 1101 -1.65 19.61 0.16
CA THR A 1101 -0.33 19.02 -0.04
C THR A 1101 -0.41 17.77 -0.94
N LEU A 1102 0.72 17.22 -1.37
CA LEU A 1102 0.74 15.97 -2.16
C LEU A 1102 0.02 14.83 -1.45
N SER A 1103 0.26 14.64 -0.14
CA SER A 1103 -0.42 13.61 0.68
C SER A 1103 -1.95 13.78 0.77
N ARG A 1104 -2.46 14.97 0.43
CA ARG A 1104 -3.88 15.34 0.56
C ARG A 1104 -4.52 15.61 -0.79
N LEU A 1105 -3.79 15.41 -1.89
CA LEU A 1105 -4.26 15.71 -3.23
C LEU A 1105 -5.49 14.87 -3.62
N SER A 1106 -5.57 13.65 -3.08
CA SER A 1106 -6.72 12.75 -3.20
C SER A 1106 -7.99 13.32 -2.57
N GLU A 1107 -7.93 14.33 -1.70
CA GLU A 1107 -9.11 15.01 -1.15
C GLU A 1107 -9.81 15.91 -2.18
N ALA A 1108 -9.13 16.28 -3.27
CA ALA A 1108 -9.64 17.19 -4.29
C ALA A 1108 -9.73 16.55 -5.70
N ILE A 1109 -8.90 15.55 -6.00
CA ILE A 1109 -8.80 14.90 -7.31
C ILE A 1109 -9.27 13.44 -7.23
N ILE A 1110 -9.99 12.97 -8.25
CA ILE A 1110 -10.44 11.58 -8.39
C ILE A 1110 -9.28 10.79 -9.02
N LEU A 1111 -8.40 10.21 -8.18
CA LEU A 1111 -7.20 9.45 -8.55
C LEU A 1111 -6.02 10.30 -9.08
N PRO A 1112 -5.45 11.19 -8.24
CA PRO A 1112 -4.20 11.86 -8.60
C PRO A 1112 -3.05 10.85 -8.73
N LEU A 1113 -2.15 11.11 -9.67
CA LEU A 1113 -0.95 10.30 -9.95
C LEU A 1113 0.30 11.16 -9.80
N CYS A 1114 1.43 10.55 -9.44
CA CYS A 1114 2.68 11.28 -9.20
C CYS A 1114 3.69 11.03 -10.32
N PRO A 1115 4.22 12.08 -10.99
CA PRO A 1115 5.24 11.90 -12.02
C PRO A 1115 6.47 11.12 -11.51
N ASP A 1116 6.88 10.08 -12.22
CA ASP A 1116 8.04 9.28 -11.84
C ASP A 1116 9.35 10.07 -12.07
N ARG A 1117 10.22 10.03 -11.06
CA ARG A 1117 11.57 10.65 -11.07
C ARG A 1117 12.68 9.62 -10.88
N GLY A 1118 12.37 8.32 -10.93
CA GLY A 1118 13.31 7.23 -10.64
C GLY A 1118 13.65 7.12 -9.16
N ASP A 1119 14.19 5.98 -8.72
CA ASP A 1119 14.20 5.60 -7.29
C ASP A 1119 15.05 6.51 -6.37
N CYS A 1120 16.01 7.25 -6.92
CA CYS A 1120 16.92 8.11 -6.13
C CYS A 1120 16.38 9.51 -5.79
N MET A 1121 15.20 9.88 -6.27
CA MET A 1121 14.62 11.22 -6.08
C MET A 1121 13.25 11.12 -5.39
N GLU A 1122 13.11 11.73 -4.22
CA GLU A 1122 11.88 11.69 -3.43
C GLU A 1122 11.07 12.98 -3.53
N TYR A 1123 9.75 12.84 -3.35
CA TYR A 1123 8.84 13.96 -3.18
C TYR A 1123 8.59 14.14 -1.68
N ASP A 1124 8.53 15.40 -1.24
CA ASP A 1124 8.08 15.75 0.11
C ASP A 1124 6.55 15.74 0.14
N PRO A 1125 5.91 14.82 0.88
CA PRO A 1125 4.46 14.71 0.94
C PRO A 1125 3.76 15.97 1.49
N ASN A 1126 4.48 16.84 2.20
CA ASN A 1126 3.96 18.05 2.84
C ASN A 1126 4.00 19.29 1.95
N LEU A 1127 4.62 19.21 0.76
CA LEU A 1127 4.62 20.30 -0.21
C LEU A 1127 3.42 20.22 -1.14
N ALA A 1128 3.06 21.36 -1.74
CA ALA A 1128 2.00 21.45 -2.73
C ALA A 1128 2.51 21.02 -4.11
N ALA A 1129 1.62 20.45 -4.93
CA ALA A 1129 1.97 20.00 -6.28
C ALA A 1129 2.45 21.15 -7.17
N SER A 1130 1.86 22.33 -7.02
CA SER A 1130 2.23 23.55 -7.77
C SER A 1130 3.71 23.92 -7.64
N VAL A 1131 4.34 23.64 -6.49
CA VAL A 1131 5.76 23.90 -6.24
C VAL A 1131 6.66 23.03 -7.13
N TYR A 1132 6.31 21.76 -7.29
CA TYR A 1132 7.06 20.85 -8.16
C TYR A 1132 6.92 21.21 -9.63
N LEU A 1133 5.71 21.61 -10.06
CA LEU A 1133 5.48 22.03 -11.44
C LEU A 1133 6.22 23.32 -11.80
N GLU A 1134 6.38 24.25 -10.87
CA GLU A 1134 7.19 25.45 -11.09
C GLU A 1134 8.67 25.10 -11.30
N ASN A 1135 9.19 24.15 -10.52
CA ASN A 1135 10.55 23.62 -10.72
C ASN A 1135 10.68 22.89 -12.06
N ASP A 1136 9.69 22.08 -12.45
CA ASP A 1136 9.69 21.34 -13.71
C ASP A 1136 9.64 22.30 -14.93
N LEU A 1137 8.87 23.39 -14.83
CA LEU A 1137 8.90 24.48 -15.82
C LEU A 1137 10.27 25.14 -15.90
N GLN A 1138 10.91 25.44 -14.78
CA GLN A 1138 12.25 26.03 -14.77
C GLN A 1138 13.28 25.09 -15.43
N MET A 1139 13.20 23.79 -15.15
CA MET A 1139 14.04 22.78 -15.79
C MET A 1139 13.82 22.74 -17.30
N LEU A 1140 12.55 22.76 -17.74
CA LEU A 1140 12.20 22.81 -19.16
C LEU A 1140 12.74 24.10 -19.82
N TYR A 1141 12.59 25.27 -19.22
CA TYR A 1141 13.15 26.52 -19.77
C TYR A 1141 14.68 26.51 -19.89
N ARG A 1142 15.39 25.81 -18.98
CA ARG A 1142 16.85 25.67 -19.04
C ARG A 1142 17.31 24.81 -20.22
N THR A 1143 16.56 23.80 -20.62
CA THR A 1143 16.96 22.98 -21.78
C THR A 1143 16.96 23.82 -23.06
N ARG A 1144 15.97 24.70 -23.25
CA ARG A 1144 15.92 25.65 -24.38
C ARG A 1144 17.09 26.64 -24.38
N ALA A 1145 17.46 27.18 -23.23
CA ALA A 1145 18.60 28.10 -23.10
C ALA A 1145 19.95 27.44 -23.44
N ASN A 1146 20.12 26.16 -23.09
CA ASN A 1146 21.31 25.39 -23.43
C ASN A 1146 21.35 24.99 -24.92
N THR A 1147 20.21 24.64 -25.53
CA THR A 1147 20.14 24.37 -26.98
C THR A 1147 20.47 25.63 -27.79
N ALA A 1148 19.97 26.80 -27.38
CA ALA A 1148 20.29 28.09 -28.01
C ALA A 1148 21.78 28.49 -27.86
N ARG A 1149 22.39 28.25 -26.70
CA ARG A 1149 23.85 28.44 -26.49
C ARG A 1149 24.71 27.44 -27.27
N SER A 1150 24.25 26.20 -27.42
CA SER A 1150 24.96 25.17 -28.21
C SER A 1150 24.94 25.54 -29.69
N GLN A 1151 23.81 25.98 -30.23
CA GLN A 1151 23.70 26.47 -31.60
C GLN A 1151 24.55 27.73 -31.85
N SER A 1152 24.67 28.65 -30.89
CA SER A 1152 25.57 29.81 -31.02
C SER A 1152 27.05 29.40 -30.95
N TYR A 1153 27.42 28.44 -30.09
CA TYR A 1153 28.79 27.93 -29.96
C TYR A 1153 29.28 27.19 -31.21
N TYR A 1154 28.38 26.50 -31.94
CA TYR A 1154 28.70 25.88 -33.24
C TYR A 1154 28.70 26.89 -34.40
N ALA A 1155 27.87 27.95 -34.35
CA ALA A 1155 27.89 29.01 -35.36
C ALA A 1155 29.15 29.88 -35.29
N GLU A 1156 29.74 30.08 -34.11
CA GLU A 1156 30.98 30.86 -33.92
C GLU A 1156 32.28 30.09 -34.30
N ARG A 1157 32.21 28.79 -34.60
CA ARG A 1157 33.38 27.93 -34.90
C ARG A 1157 33.48 27.42 -36.34
N MET A 1158 32.74 27.97 -37.29
CA MET A 1158 33.01 27.77 -38.73
C MET A 1158 33.87 28.92 -39.28
N PRO A 1159 35.22 28.79 -39.31
CA PRO A 1159 36.03 29.68 -40.14
C PRO A 1159 35.78 29.33 -41.60
N GLY A 1160 35.62 30.36 -42.44
CA GLY A 1160 35.26 30.22 -43.85
C GLY A 1160 36.12 29.21 -44.62
N GLY A 1161 35.46 28.46 -45.52
CA GLY A 1161 36.11 27.47 -46.37
C GLY A 1161 35.29 27.08 -47.60
N ARG A 1162 35.34 27.95 -48.61
CA ARG A 1162 35.28 27.74 -50.08
C ARG A 1162 34.22 26.81 -50.74
N ARG A 1163 33.57 27.43 -51.73
CA ARG A 1163 32.98 26.89 -52.97
C ARG A 1163 33.57 25.57 -53.47
N GLY A 1164 32.67 24.66 -53.86
CA GLY A 1164 32.85 23.50 -54.73
C GLY A 1164 31.48 22.97 -55.10
#